data_AF-A0A2E7AE55-F1
#
_entry.id   AF-A0A2E7AE55-F1
#
_cell.length_a   1.000
_cell.length_b   1.000
_cell.length_c   1.000
_cell.angle_alpha   90.00
_cell.angle_beta   90.00
_cell.angle_gamma   90.00
#
_symmetry.space_group_name_H-M   'P 1'
#
loop_
_entity.id
_entity.type
_entity.pdbx_description
1 polymer ?
#
loop_
_entity_poly.entity_id
_entity_poly.type
_entity_poly.pdbx_seq_one_letter_code
_entity_poly.pdbx_strand_id
1 'polypeptide(L)'
;MLAVPILLLSLFLQAASPAAGQTIFEDFEKKTFGEWRETGNAFGKRPSSGKDRNQPGEVTGFAEECLASSLSIGVKGMGSLTSPAFTIQRPYLSFLVGGGSLRGLTSIQLIIGQKIVRESTGKDNPRMQSVTWDLSNLVGREARVRIVDASNQTNGYILVDHILFGDHPEPLFPHATRNGQPLIPGLTSSKTIPAIQIPPNSRLGIFANYEDHGLYSPLSVSIDMESNLLVTESHRSKHCVPDTRDHPYWLRDDIAATTLTDRRKLHRKWNQRYPIEKMRERSERIRLLRDTDHDGIADRSTIYAEGFDDLLDGAAGGIFPLDDRVYFACIPHIWSLRDTDSDGEADQRTKLVSGFGPRISLAGHDLDGFALGPDGRLYGSVGDRAMNIATQEGHQISYNDQGAVFRFDPDGSHFEVIHAGLRDPQGVVFDRWGNPVTVDSDSGQGDQARVVYIFDGADSGWRTGHQNLHTFHLEIGCSERPINQWMQEHQWDVLRKNQPAFLLPPVGVLPIQPAGFTYHPGTGFSNRCQDSFLICDNNGEPGSSGIWSFLLDRDGAGVKLASKQKFLWGSTATDLEFGNDGTLYVTDIFKKEKNQSPGRVFSLVSEPTPASPPGTEVSDLFQGRRIMNLPSVELFELMKHEDFRVRLRAQMTLASRPEAVPYFINATRQEESLDLALHGTWGLWIRARRLGSIASTNRLVELLSNPTEELRAQAARALGEAPLKDSGRLINSLKDSSPRVRAFAAISLARLRVTAAFNPTLLLLAENADRDVFLRHAGVMALAESGTEAQLTALSRHPSKAIRLASVLALRRLLSPGLIHFFFDHESEVADEAIRAVHDLPIENARPAIAALLDEYAPDEKGRVLSPMMMRRILHSSFRCGGEQNASRLLRFAANKRIPLGQRLEALRLLSQWSTPPTVDQSIGRYAPLPRREQGPVKALLAREIPSMGKLEPDISRAILDLTEQYGISPP
;
A
#
# COMPACT_ATOMS: atom_id res chain seq x y z
N MET A 1 -51.68 0.97 28.30
CA MET A 1 -52.57 0.10 27.49
C MET A 1 -52.07 0.14 26.06
N LEU A 2 -51.76 -1.06 25.51
CA LEU A 2 -51.97 -1.53 24.13
C LEU A 2 -51.49 -0.63 22.96
N ALA A 3 -50.90 -1.10 21.86
CA ALA A 3 -50.40 -2.38 21.38
C ALA A 3 -49.70 -2.08 20.03
N VAL A 4 -48.67 -2.87 19.68
CA VAL A 4 -48.13 -3.13 18.32
C VAL A 4 -49.25 -3.86 17.51
N PRO A 5 -49.43 -3.86 16.15
CA PRO A 5 -48.42 -4.26 15.13
C PRO A 5 -48.61 -3.79 13.62
N ILE A 6 -47.54 -3.68 12.79
CA ILE A 6 -47.02 -4.58 11.71
C ILE A 6 -47.47 -4.31 10.24
N LEU A 7 -46.45 -4.02 9.42
CA LEU A 7 -46.13 -4.29 7.98
C LEU A 7 -47.13 -4.08 6.82
N LEU A 8 -46.67 -3.37 5.78
CA LEU A 8 -46.43 -3.95 4.43
C LEU A 8 -45.54 -3.06 3.53
N LEU A 9 -44.66 -3.74 2.79
CA LEU A 9 -43.67 -3.25 1.83
C LEU A 9 -44.26 -2.41 0.68
N SER A 10 -43.47 -1.45 0.19
CA SER A 10 -43.36 -1.18 -1.26
C SER A 10 -41.94 -0.76 -1.61
N LEU A 11 -41.32 -1.50 -2.54
CA LEU A 11 -40.06 -1.16 -3.20
C LEU A 11 -40.27 0.10 -4.06
N PHE A 12 -39.37 1.06 -3.94
CA PHE A 12 -39.03 1.96 -5.04
C PHE A 12 -37.51 2.04 -5.16
N LEU A 13 -37.00 1.70 -6.35
CA LEU A 13 -35.67 2.07 -6.82
C LEU A 13 -35.52 3.59 -6.64
N GLN A 14 -34.50 4.02 -5.91
CA GLN A 14 -34.05 5.41 -5.95
C GLN A 14 -32.73 5.47 -6.74
N ALA A 15 -32.80 6.17 -7.87
CA ALA A 15 -31.66 6.70 -8.60
C ALA A 15 -30.75 7.52 -7.67
N ALA A 16 -29.47 7.59 -8.02
CA ALA A 16 -28.46 8.33 -7.27
C ALA A 16 -28.95 9.74 -6.90
N SER A 17 -29.02 10.04 -5.60
CA SER A 17 -29.28 11.40 -5.14
C SER A 17 -28.00 12.24 -5.35
N PRO A 18 -28.09 13.48 -5.85
CA PRO A 18 -26.94 14.37 -5.88
C PRO A 18 -26.46 14.65 -4.45
N ALA A 19 -25.14 14.72 -4.29
CA ALA A 19 -24.50 15.07 -3.02
C ALA A 19 -25.14 16.33 -2.41
N ALA A 20 -25.31 16.35 -1.08
CA ALA A 20 -25.94 17.45 -0.36
C ALA A 20 -25.31 18.81 -0.79
N GLY A 21 -26.07 19.61 -1.55
CA GLY A 21 -25.64 20.92 -2.07
C GLY A 21 -25.71 21.12 -3.58
N GLN A 22 -26.07 20.11 -4.39
CA GLN A 22 -26.23 20.24 -5.85
C GLN A 22 -27.60 19.72 -6.33
N THR A 23 -28.13 20.30 -7.42
CA THR A 23 -29.41 19.92 -8.04
C THR A 23 -29.25 19.85 -9.55
N ILE A 24 -29.71 18.74 -10.15
CA ILE A 24 -29.69 18.54 -11.62
C ILE A 24 -30.71 19.47 -12.27
N PHE A 25 -30.25 20.27 -13.23
CA PHE A 25 -31.10 21.06 -14.11
C PHE A 25 -31.51 20.26 -15.35
N GLU A 26 -30.54 19.61 -16.01
CA GLU A 26 -30.79 18.70 -17.13
C GLU A 26 -29.66 17.66 -17.23
N ASP A 27 -30.01 16.39 -17.32
CA ASP A 27 -29.09 15.25 -17.43
C ASP A 27 -29.01 14.70 -18.86
N PHE A 28 -29.98 15.02 -19.72
CA PHE A 28 -30.10 14.47 -21.07
C PHE A 28 -30.28 12.94 -21.15
N GLU A 29 -30.75 12.30 -20.09
CA GLU A 29 -30.96 10.83 -20.04
C GLU A 29 -32.37 10.41 -20.47
N LYS A 30 -33.23 11.39 -20.75
CA LYS A 30 -34.60 11.16 -21.21
C LYS A 30 -34.62 10.76 -22.69
N LYS A 31 -35.69 10.03 -23.08
CA LYS A 31 -35.91 9.60 -24.47
C LYS A 31 -36.02 10.76 -25.48
N THR A 32 -36.31 11.98 -25.02
CA THR A 32 -36.41 13.22 -25.82
C THR A 32 -35.89 14.40 -25.01
N PHE A 33 -35.70 15.57 -25.65
CA PHE A 33 -35.30 16.80 -24.95
C PHE A 33 -36.41 17.46 -24.09
N GLY A 34 -37.54 16.78 -23.85
CA GLY A 34 -38.61 17.29 -23.00
C GLY A 34 -39.15 18.66 -23.44
N GLU A 35 -39.13 19.63 -22.52
CA GLU A 35 -39.63 21.00 -22.74
C GLU A 35 -38.61 21.94 -23.39
N TRP A 36 -37.39 21.47 -23.70
CA TRP A 36 -36.41 22.27 -24.42
C TRP A 36 -36.90 22.55 -25.84
N ARG A 37 -36.83 23.83 -26.22
CA ARG A 37 -37.23 24.28 -27.55
C ARG A 37 -36.05 24.15 -28.51
N GLU A 38 -36.19 23.25 -29.48
CA GLU A 38 -35.28 23.14 -30.61
C GLU A 38 -35.62 24.20 -31.68
N THR A 39 -34.58 24.76 -32.30
CA THR A 39 -34.66 25.52 -33.55
C THR A 39 -33.64 24.97 -34.53
N GLY A 40 -33.95 24.93 -35.83
CA GLY A 40 -33.02 24.40 -36.83
C GLY A 40 -33.02 22.87 -36.88
N ASN A 41 -31.89 22.27 -37.26
CA ASN A 41 -31.78 20.82 -37.51
C ASN A 41 -30.52 20.18 -36.92
N ALA A 42 -29.80 20.88 -36.03
CA ALA A 42 -28.53 20.39 -35.48
C ALA A 42 -28.71 19.28 -34.42
N PHE A 43 -29.66 19.42 -33.49
CA PHE A 43 -29.72 18.56 -32.30
C PHE A 43 -30.66 17.35 -32.43
N GLY A 44 -31.62 17.40 -33.35
CA GLY A 44 -32.58 16.33 -33.55
C GLY A 44 -33.56 16.20 -32.37
N LYS A 45 -34.37 15.14 -32.37
CA LYS A 45 -35.50 15.01 -31.41
C LYS A 45 -35.13 14.37 -30.07
N ARG A 46 -33.90 13.89 -29.90
CA ARG A 46 -33.47 13.15 -28.70
C ARG A 46 -31.98 13.33 -28.40
N PRO A 47 -31.57 13.18 -27.12
CA PRO A 47 -30.17 13.03 -26.73
C PRO A 47 -29.46 11.88 -27.46
N SER A 48 -28.14 12.03 -27.62
CA SER A 48 -27.25 11.08 -28.31
C SER A 48 -26.48 10.23 -27.31
N SER A 49 -26.28 8.95 -27.61
CA SER A 49 -25.44 8.04 -26.82
C SER A 49 -23.94 8.14 -27.14
N GLY A 50 -23.52 9.24 -27.77
CA GLY A 50 -22.12 9.48 -28.14
C GLY A 50 -21.59 8.61 -29.29
N LYS A 51 -22.50 8.03 -30.11
CA LYS A 51 -22.17 7.16 -31.26
C LYS A 51 -22.85 7.61 -32.56
N ASP A 52 -22.94 8.92 -32.78
CA ASP A 52 -23.56 9.42 -34.02
C ASP A 52 -22.68 9.08 -35.23
N ARG A 53 -23.30 8.58 -36.31
CA ARG A 53 -22.59 8.10 -37.51
C ARG A 53 -21.70 9.14 -38.21
N ASN A 54 -21.88 10.43 -37.88
CA ASN A 54 -21.21 11.56 -38.51
C ASN A 54 -20.29 12.34 -37.54
N GLN A 55 -19.84 11.69 -36.46
CA GLN A 55 -19.06 12.32 -35.39
C GLN A 55 -17.53 12.20 -35.60
N PRO A 56 -16.75 13.29 -35.39
CA PRO A 56 -15.29 13.22 -35.46
C PRO A 56 -14.71 12.57 -34.19
N GLY A 57 -14.64 11.24 -34.17
CA GLY A 57 -14.05 10.44 -33.09
C GLY A 57 -15.02 10.01 -31.98
N GLU A 58 -14.53 9.24 -31.02
CA GLU A 58 -15.32 8.78 -29.87
C GLU A 58 -15.49 9.90 -28.82
N VAL A 59 -16.72 10.12 -28.35
CA VAL A 59 -16.99 11.03 -27.23
C VAL A 59 -16.55 10.39 -25.94
N THR A 60 -15.78 11.12 -25.15
CA THR A 60 -15.31 10.66 -23.84
C THR A 60 -15.56 11.73 -22.77
N GLY A 61 -15.73 11.29 -21.52
CA GLY A 61 -15.89 12.18 -20.37
C GLY A 61 -17.30 12.76 -20.16
N PHE A 62 -18.31 12.25 -20.86
CA PHE A 62 -19.72 12.52 -20.56
C PHE A 62 -20.18 11.67 -19.36
N ALA A 63 -21.28 12.04 -18.74
CA ALA A 63 -21.90 11.38 -17.60
C ALA A 63 -23.02 10.43 -18.08
N GLU A 64 -23.23 9.33 -17.35
CA GLU A 64 -24.30 8.36 -17.65
C GLU A 64 -24.33 7.88 -19.11
N GLU A 65 -25.49 7.84 -19.78
CA GLU A 65 -25.62 7.16 -21.09
C GLU A 65 -25.73 8.11 -22.28
N CYS A 66 -26.15 9.36 -22.08
CA CYS A 66 -26.57 10.25 -23.15
C CYS A 66 -26.04 11.69 -22.99
N LEU A 67 -26.09 12.47 -24.07
CA LEU A 67 -25.72 13.89 -24.08
C LEU A 67 -26.48 14.67 -25.15
N ALA A 68 -26.52 16.00 -25.03
CA ALA A 68 -26.96 16.87 -26.12
C ALA A 68 -25.83 17.02 -27.16
N SER A 69 -26.12 16.63 -28.40
CA SER A 69 -25.17 16.63 -29.52
C SER A 69 -25.74 17.42 -30.70
N SER A 70 -25.02 18.42 -31.20
CA SER A 70 -25.41 19.16 -32.41
C SER A 70 -25.08 18.41 -33.72
N LEU A 71 -24.64 17.15 -33.62
CA LEU A 71 -24.20 16.32 -34.75
C LEU A 71 -25.28 15.36 -35.27
N SER A 72 -26.56 15.58 -34.94
CA SER A 72 -27.64 14.66 -35.33
C SER A 72 -27.72 14.41 -36.84
N ILE A 73 -27.30 15.40 -37.64
CA ILE A 73 -27.14 15.30 -39.11
C ILE A 73 -25.69 15.58 -39.57
N GLY A 74 -24.73 15.60 -38.64
CA GLY A 74 -23.32 15.95 -38.86
C GLY A 74 -23.02 17.46 -38.81
N VAL A 75 -21.76 17.83 -39.12
CA VAL A 75 -21.18 19.20 -38.99
C VAL A 75 -21.81 20.30 -39.86
N LYS A 76 -22.86 19.97 -40.62
CA LYS A 76 -23.63 20.93 -41.43
C LYS A 76 -24.95 21.36 -40.75
N GLY A 77 -25.32 20.69 -39.65
CA GLY A 77 -26.51 21.05 -38.89
C GLY A 77 -26.31 22.41 -38.22
N MET A 78 -27.33 23.26 -38.30
CA MET A 78 -27.36 24.52 -37.55
C MET A 78 -28.66 24.61 -36.77
N GLY A 79 -28.58 25.09 -35.54
CA GLY A 79 -29.71 25.14 -34.65
C GLY A 79 -29.37 25.51 -33.22
N SER A 80 -30.38 25.44 -32.36
CA SER A 80 -30.19 25.63 -30.93
C SER A 80 -31.18 24.79 -30.14
N LEU A 81 -30.79 24.41 -28.93
CA LEU A 81 -31.67 23.91 -27.89
C LEU A 81 -31.75 24.96 -26.79
N THR A 82 -32.96 25.46 -26.50
CA THR A 82 -33.17 26.48 -25.47
C THR A 82 -34.10 25.95 -24.37
N SER A 83 -33.67 26.06 -23.11
CA SER A 83 -34.44 25.60 -21.95
C SER A 83 -35.72 26.44 -21.74
N PRO A 84 -36.69 25.93 -20.96
CA PRO A 84 -37.68 26.76 -20.28
C PRO A 84 -37.02 27.89 -19.45
N ALA A 85 -37.80 28.93 -19.15
CA ALA A 85 -37.34 29.98 -18.24
C ALA A 85 -37.28 29.44 -16.81
N PHE A 86 -36.28 29.86 -16.04
CA PHE A 86 -36.11 29.48 -14.64
C PHE A 86 -35.53 30.63 -13.83
N THR A 87 -35.77 30.64 -12.53
CA THR A 87 -35.14 31.59 -11.59
C THR A 87 -33.83 31.00 -11.08
N ILE A 88 -32.74 31.76 -11.13
CA ILE A 88 -31.44 31.34 -10.58
C ILE A 88 -31.54 31.31 -9.06
N GLN A 89 -31.47 30.13 -8.45
CA GLN A 89 -31.61 29.96 -7.00
C GLN A 89 -30.28 29.69 -6.28
N ARG A 90 -29.28 29.18 -7.01
CA ARG A 90 -27.98 28.79 -6.45
C ARG A 90 -26.84 29.59 -7.08
N PRO A 91 -25.74 29.82 -6.33
CA PRO A 91 -24.64 30.67 -6.77
C PRO A 91 -23.78 30.06 -7.89
N TYR A 92 -23.82 28.75 -8.14
CA TYR A 92 -23.01 28.14 -9.19
C TYR A 92 -23.86 27.32 -10.16
N LEU A 93 -23.49 27.37 -11.44
CA LEU A 93 -24.03 26.51 -12.50
C LEU A 93 -22.85 25.82 -13.20
N SER A 94 -22.84 24.49 -13.20
CA SER A 94 -21.79 23.66 -13.77
C SER A 94 -22.32 22.76 -14.86
N PHE A 95 -21.49 22.44 -15.86
CA PHE A 95 -21.84 21.50 -16.94
C PHE A 95 -20.61 20.87 -17.57
N LEU A 96 -20.84 19.79 -18.33
CA LEU A 96 -19.85 19.20 -19.22
C LEU A 96 -20.01 19.78 -20.63
N VAL A 97 -18.90 20.21 -21.24
CA VAL A 97 -18.89 20.73 -22.62
C VAL A 97 -17.73 20.19 -23.43
N GLY A 98 -17.99 19.87 -24.70
CA GLY A 98 -17.02 19.42 -25.69
C GLY A 98 -17.36 19.97 -27.08
N GLY A 99 -16.52 19.69 -28.08
CA GLY A 99 -16.70 20.17 -29.45
C GLY A 99 -15.98 21.49 -29.73
N GLY A 100 -16.52 22.27 -30.66
CA GLY A 100 -15.91 23.47 -31.24
C GLY A 100 -15.65 24.61 -30.25
N SER A 101 -14.68 25.46 -30.59
CA SER A 101 -14.24 26.60 -29.76
C SER A 101 -14.78 27.97 -30.20
N LEU A 102 -15.77 28.01 -31.11
CA LEU A 102 -16.27 29.25 -31.71
C LEU A 102 -17.30 29.97 -30.80
N ARG A 103 -16.86 30.98 -30.04
CA ARG A 103 -17.76 31.82 -29.21
C ARG A 103 -18.87 32.46 -30.05
N GLY A 104 -20.08 32.52 -29.50
CA GLY A 104 -21.29 33.00 -30.16
C GLY A 104 -21.91 32.02 -31.16
N LEU A 105 -21.13 31.07 -31.70
CA LEU A 105 -21.56 30.16 -32.76
C LEU A 105 -21.75 28.73 -32.26
N THR A 106 -20.76 28.14 -31.60
CA THR A 106 -20.80 26.79 -31.02
C THR A 106 -20.58 26.90 -29.53
N SER A 107 -21.65 27.13 -28.77
CA SER A 107 -21.51 27.47 -27.35
C SER A 107 -22.74 27.12 -26.53
N ILE A 108 -22.54 26.98 -25.22
CA ILE A 108 -23.60 27.03 -24.22
C ILE A 108 -23.62 28.44 -23.60
N GLN A 109 -24.82 29.00 -23.47
CA GLN A 109 -25.07 30.38 -23.12
C GLN A 109 -26.12 30.50 -22.01
N LEU A 110 -25.88 31.36 -21.02
CA LEU A 110 -26.91 31.81 -20.06
C LEU A 110 -27.48 33.15 -20.53
N ILE A 111 -28.80 33.24 -20.64
CA ILE A 111 -29.51 34.39 -21.18
C ILE A 111 -30.45 34.96 -20.11
N ILE A 112 -30.38 36.27 -19.86
CA ILE A 112 -31.34 37.01 -19.04
C ILE A 112 -31.96 38.11 -19.91
N GLY A 113 -33.28 38.07 -20.07
CA GLY A 113 -33.98 38.88 -21.07
C GLY A 113 -33.53 38.51 -22.49
N GLN A 114 -32.83 39.41 -23.17
CA GLN A 114 -32.25 39.18 -24.51
C GLN A 114 -30.71 39.22 -24.53
N LYS A 115 -30.06 39.29 -23.36
CA LYS A 115 -28.60 39.41 -23.24
C LYS A 115 -27.97 38.11 -22.79
N ILE A 116 -26.89 37.71 -23.46
CA ILE A 116 -26.01 36.63 -23.01
C ILE A 116 -25.18 37.16 -21.84
N VAL A 117 -25.34 36.56 -20.66
CA VAL A 117 -24.65 36.97 -19.42
C VAL A 117 -23.51 36.04 -19.03
N ARG A 118 -23.48 34.80 -19.55
CA ARG A 118 -22.37 33.84 -19.48
C ARG A 118 -22.32 33.01 -20.76
N GLU A 119 -21.14 32.58 -21.16
CA GLU A 119 -20.90 31.77 -22.36
C GLU A 119 -19.64 30.90 -22.21
N SER A 120 -19.72 29.66 -22.70
CA SER A 120 -18.58 28.72 -22.77
C SER A 120 -18.64 27.88 -24.05
N THR A 121 -17.48 27.39 -24.48
CA THR A 121 -17.29 26.58 -25.70
C THR A 121 -16.51 25.31 -25.37
N GLY A 122 -16.42 24.39 -26.32
CA GLY A 122 -15.47 23.28 -26.28
C GLY A 122 -14.03 23.72 -26.64
N LYS A 123 -13.16 22.73 -26.87
CA LYS A 123 -11.73 22.91 -27.21
C LYS A 123 -11.33 22.20 -28.51
N ASP A 124 -12.22 22.23 -29.50
CA ASP A 124 -12.09 21.59 -30.81
C ASP A 124 -11.79 20.07 -30.76
N ASN A 125 -12.39 19.37 -29.80
CA ASN A 125 -12.27 17.92 -29.65
C ASN A 125 -13.52 17.29 -28.99
N PRO A 126 -13.78 15.98 -29.15
CA PRO A 126 -14.96 15.31 -28.61
C PRO A 126 -14.83 14.91 -27.11
N ARG A 127 -13.81 15.41 -26.39
CA ARG A 127 -13.64 15.14 -24.95
C ARG A 127 -14.38 16.21 -24.14
N MET A 128 -15.35 15.78 -23.37
CA MET A 128 -16.13 16.64 -22.47
C MET A 128 -15.28 17.11 -21.29
N GLN A 129 -15.45 18.37 -20.90
CA GLN A 129 -14.74 19.00 -19.79
C GLN A 129 -15.72 19.74 -18.89
N SER A 130 -15.47 19.65 -17.59
CA SER A 130 -16.22 20.41 -16.58
C SER A 130 -15.96 21.90 -16.73
N VAL A 131 -17.03 22.68 -16.71
CA VAL A 131 -17.01 24.14 -16.66
C VAL A 131 -18.01 24.60 -15.61
N THR A 132 -17.61 25.58 -14.79
CA THR A 132 -18.46 26.18 -13.76
C THR A 132 -18.56 27.69 -13.94
N TRP A 133 -19.78 28.21 -13.91
CA TRP A 133 -20.08 29.63 -13.87
C TRP A 133 -20.45 30.06 -12.44
N ASP A 134 -19.81 31.12 -11.95
CA ASP A 134 -20.28 31.87 -10.78
C ASP A 134 -21.43 32.79 -11.20
N LEU A 135 -22.60 32.54 -10.59
CA LEU A 135 -23.87 33.22 -10.75
C LEU A 135 -24.30 33.94 -9.47
N SER A 136 -23.44 34.08 -8.46
CA SER A 136 -23.77 34.70 -7.18
C SER A 136 -24.38 36.09 -7.34
N ASN A 137 -23.93 36.86 -8.33
CA ASN A 137 -24.45 38.20 -8.65
C ASN A 137 -25.75 38.21 -9.48
N LEU A 138 -26.25 37.04 -9.89
CA LEU A 138 -27.44 36.84 -10.71
C LEU A 138 -28.54 36.04 -9.99
N VAL A 139 -28.31 35.60 -8.75
CA VAL A 139 -29.30 34.91 -7.92
C VAL A 139 -30.59 35.76 -7.81
N GLY A 140 -31.73 35.10 -7.98
CA GLY A 140 -33.07 35.71 -7.99
C GLY A 140 -33.54 36.22 -9.35
N ARG A 141 -32.71 36.22 -10.40
CA ARG A 141 -33.11 36.63 -11.75
C ARG A 141 -33.66 35.46 -12.57
N GLU A 142 -34.63 35.76 -13.45
CA GLU A 142 -35.13 34.81 -14.44
C GLU A 142 -34.15 34.70 -15.63
N ALA A 143 -33.81 33.48 -16.02
CA ALA A 143 -32.85 33.15 -17.05
C ALA A 143 -33.28 31.96 -17.92
N ARG A 144 -32.56 31.74 -19.02
CA ARG A 144 -32.63 30.55 -19.88
C ARG A 144 -31.23 30.06 -20.21
N VAL A 145 -31.06 28.76 -20.37
CA VAL A 145 -29.85 28.16 -20.97
C VAL A 145 -30.13 27.91 -22.45
N ARG A 146 -29.19 28.28 -23.31
CA ARG A 146 -29.23 28.00 -24.75
C ARG A 146 -27.94 27.31 -25.17
N ILE A 147 -28.07 26.15 -25.80
CA ILE A 147 -26.99 25.44 -26.49
C ILE A 147 -27.15 25.76 -27.97
N VAL A 148 -26.15 26.38 -28.60
CA VAL A 148 -26.23 26.85 -29.98
C VAL A 148 -25.12 26.25 -30.81
N ASP A 149 -25.50 25.86 -32.03
CA ASP A 149 -24.60 25.58 -33.13
C ASP A 149 -25.06 26.38 -34.35
N ALA A 150 -24.38 27.48 -34.63
CA ALA A 150 -24.61 28.35 -35.78
C ALA A 150 -23.43 28.35 -36.75
N SER A 151 -22.59 27.30 -36.72
CA SER A 151 -21.43 27.16 -37.58
C SER A 151 -21.68 26.15 -38.69
N ASN A 152 -21.05 26.35 -39.84
CA ASN A 152 -20.99 25.37 -40.93
C ASN A 152 -19.55 24.86 -41.16
N GLN A 153 -18.64 25.14 -40.22
CA GLN A 153 -17.25 24.72 -40.26
C GLN A 153 -17.12 23.25 -39.82
N THR A 154 -16.03 22.58 -40.19
CA THR A 154 -15.78 21.17 -39.80
C THR A 154 -15.61 20.96 -38.30
N ASN A 155 -15.20 21.97 -37.54
CA ASN A 155 -15.22 22.01 -36.07
C ASN A 155 -16.49 22.71 -35.51
N GLY A 156 -17.46 23.00 -36.37
CA GLY A 156 -18.73 23.61 -36.05
C GLY A 156 -19.70 22.62 -35.42
N TYR A 157 -19.41 22.20 -34.18
CA TYR A 157 -20.33 21.40 -33.39
C TYR A 157 -20.18 21.68 -31.90
N ILE A 158 -21.20 21.37 -31.11
CA ILE A 158 -21.17 21.50 -29.65
C ILE A 158 -21.77 20.25 -29.01
N LEU A 159 -21.10 19.78 -27.96
CA LEU A 159 -21.55 18.70 -27.09
C LEU A 159 -21.76 19.28 -25.70
N VAL A 160 -22.92 19.03 -25.09
CA VAL A 160 -23.22 19.47 -23.74
C VAL A 160 -23.87 18.33 -22.99
N ASP A 161 -23.47 18.16 -21.74
CA ASP A 161 -24.04 17.15 -20.86
C ASP A 161 -24.10 17.65 -19.42
N HIS A 162 -25.03 17.08 -18.64
CA HIS A 162 -25.21 17.26 -17.20
C HIS A 162 -25.08 18.69 -16.71
N ILE A 163 -26.15 19.47 -16.79
CA ILE A 163 -26.22 20.83 -16.26
C ILE A 163 -26.69 20.76 -14.82
N LEU A 164 -25.89 21.30 -13.90
CA LEU A 164 -26.10 21.24 -12.45
C LEU A 164 -26.09 22.65 -11.85
N PHE A 165 -26.94 22.88 -10.85
CA PHE A 165 -26.83 24.01 -9.93
C PHE A 165 -26.19 23.56 -8.63
N GLY A 166 -25.33 24.38 -8.02
CA GLY A 166 -24.63 24.04 -6.78
C GLY A 166 -24.36 25.22 -5.86
N ASP A 167 -24.14 24.90 -4.57
CA ASP A 167 -23.76 25.87 -3.53
C ASP A 167 -22.24 26.14 -3.48
N HIS A 168 -21.44 25.32 -4.18
CA HIS A 168 -19.98 25.40 -4.25
C HIS A 168 -19.49 25.30 -5.72
N PRO A 169 -18.30 25.84 -6.03
CA PRO A 169 -17.78 25.88 -7.40
C PRO A 169 -17.26 24.53 -7.93
N GLU A 170 -17.20 23.47 -7.11
CA GLU A 170 -16.69 22.15 -7.49
C GLU A 170 -17.86 21.18 -7.75
N PRO A 171 -18.22 20.92 -9.02
CA PRO A 171 -19.30 19.99 -9.36
C PRO A 171 -18.90 18.53 -9.20
N LEU A 172 -19.87 17.68 -8.90
CA LEU A 172 -19.74 16.22 -8.98
C LEU A 172 -20.61 15.71 -10.12
N PHE A 173 -19.98 15.26 -11.22
CA PHE A 173 -20.67 14.62 -12.34
C PHE A 173 -20.67 13.10 -12.16
N PRO A 174 -21.76 12.40 -12.50
CA PRO A 174 -21.75 10.94 -12.60
C PRO A 174 -20.72 10.44 -13.62
N HIS A 175 -20.28 9.20 -13.46
CA HIS A 175 -19.44 8.55 -14.46
C HIS A 175 -20.29 8.09 -15.66
N ALA A 176 -19.66 7.98 -16.84
CA ALA A 176 -20.29 7.35 -18.00
C ALA A 176 -20.74 5.92 -17.66
N THR A 177 -21.92 5.53 -18.15
CA THR A 177 -22.48 4.19 -18.07
C THR A 177 -22.89 3.69 -19.46
N ARG A 178 -23.09 2.38 -19.60
CA ARG A 178 -23.63 1.75 -20.80
C ARG A 178 -24.54 0.60 -20.40
N ASN A 179 -25.81 0.66 -20.79
CA ASN A 179 -26.88 -0.24 -20.33
C ASN A 179 -26.96 -0.30 -18.79
N GLY A 180 -26.78 0.83 -18.12
CA GLY A 180 -26.78 0.96 -16.67
C GLY A 180 -25.52 0.47 -15.95
N GLN A 181 -24.46 0.08 -16.67
CA GLN A 181 -23.18 -0.38 -16.10
C GLN A 181 -22.07 0.67 -16.30
N PRO A 182 -21.21 0.96 -15.30
CA PRO A 182 -20.11 1.92 -15.44
C PRO A 182 -19.21 1.59 -16.65
N LEU A 183 -18.95 2.54 -17.53
CA LEU A 183 -18.06 2.33 -18.68
C LEU A 183 -16.61 2.61 -18.28
N ILE A 184 -15.72 1.62 -18.43
CA ILE A 184 -14.30 1.79 -18.10
C ILE A 184 -13.47 1.88 -19.39
N PRO A 185 -12.69 2.96 -19.59
CA PRO A 185 -11.91 3.16 -20.81
C PRO A 185 -11.03 1.97 -21.22
N GLY A 186 -11.32 1.46 -22.42
CA GLY A 186 -10.59 0.36 -23.06
C GLY A 186 -10.83 -1.02 -22.44
N LEU A 187 -11.89 -1.21 -21.65
CA LEU A 187 -12.44 -2.52 -21.31
C LEU A 187 -13.77 -2.75 -22.04
N THR A 188 -14.14 -4.01 -22.20
CA THR A 188 -15.42 -4.44 -22.78
C THR A 188 -16.10 -5.45 -21.86
N SER A 189 -17.43 -5.50 -21.88
CA SER A 189 -18.20 -6.53 -21.17
C SER A 189 -17.80 -7.93 -21.66
N SER A 190 -17.56 -8.83 -20.72
CA SER A 190 -17.39 -10.26 -21.00
C SER A 190 -18.71 -10.86 -21.51
N LYS A 191 -18.62 -11.87 -22.39
CA LYS A 191 -19.79 -12.63 -22.86
C LYS A 191 -20.28 -13.65 -21.82
N THR A 192 -19.35 -14.19 -21.03
CA THR A 192 -19.60 -15.24 -20.04
C THR A 192 -20.22 -14.68 -18.76
N ILE A 193 -19.73 -13.52 -18.32
CA ILE A 193 -20.25 -12.82 -17.14
C ILE A 193 -20.39 -11.34 -17.51
N PRO A 194 -21.57 -10.88 -17.98
CA PRO A 194 -21.74 -9.51 -18.50
C PRO A 194 -21.43 -8.39 -17.51
N ALA A 195 -21.47 -8.65 -16.20
CA ALA A 195 -21.08 -7.69 -15.17
C ALA A 195 -19.56 -7.45 -15.11
N ILE A 196 -18.74 -8.39 -15.59
CA ILE A 196 -17.28 -8.28 -15.60
C ILE A 196 -16.84 -7.65 -16.92
N GLN A 197 -16.03 -6.60 -16.82
CA GLN A 197 -15.37 -5.94 -17.95
C GLN A 197 -13.93 -6.40 -18.04
N ILE A 198 -13.53 -6.85 -19.22
CA ILE A 198 -12.21 -7.43 -19.53
C ILE A 198 -11.54 -6.66 -20.68
N PRO A 199 -10.22 -6.83 -20.90
CA PRO A 199 -9.56 -6.27 -22.08
C PRO A 199 -10.24 -6.75 -23.38
N PRO A 200 -10.30 -5.91 -24.44
CA PRO A 200 -10.87 -6.30 -25.73
C PRO A 200 -10.10 -7.48 -26.33
N ASN A 201 -10.71 -8.25 -27.24
CA ASN A 201 -10.09 -9.45 -27.84
C ASN A 201 -9.60 -10.48 -26.82
N SER A 202 -10.29 -10.57 -25.68
CA SER A 202 -10.03 -11.55 -24.62
C SER A 202 -11.29 -12.35 -24.35
N ARG A 203 -11.13 -13.60 -23.91
CA ARG A 203 -12.22 -14.49 -23.52
C ARG A 203 -12.07 -14.84 -22.05
N LEU A 204 -13.17 -14.68 -21.31
CA LEU A 204 -13.28 -15.12 -19.93
C LEU A 204 -13.99 -16.48 -19.89
N GLY A 205 -13.39 -17.47 -19.24
CA GLY A 205 -14.00 -18.77 -18.93
C GLY A 205 -14.23 -18.93 -17.42
N ILE A 206 -15.07 -19.89 -17.03
CA ILE A 206 -15.21 -20.30 -15.62
C ILE A 206 -14.45 -21.62 -15.48
N PHE A 207 -13.32 -21.59 -14.79
CA PHE A 207 -12.49 -22.79 -14.58
C PHE A 207 -13.04 -23.65 -13.45
N ALA A 208 -13.46 -23.03 -12.34
CA ALA A 208 -14.08 -23.72 -11.21
C ALA A 208 -15.07 -22.81 -10.48
N ASN A 209 -16.04 -23.40 -9.79
CA ASN A 209 -17.05 -22.68 -9.03
C ASN A 209 -17.52 -23.48 -7.80
N TYR A 210 -18.26 -22.83 -6.91
CA TYR A 210 -18.79 -23.46 -5.71
C TYR A 210 -19.76 -24.63 -5.98
N GLU A 211 -20.66 -24.51 -6.96
CA GLU A 211 -21.71 -25.50 -7.22
C GLU A 211 -21.14 -26.83 -7.71
N ASP A 212 -20.19 -26.77 -8.65
CA ASP A 212 -19.61 -27.95 -9.30
C ASP A 212 -18.39 -28.49 -8.55
N HIS A 213 -17.64 -27.63 -7.84
CA HIS A 213 -16.33 -27.99 -7.26
C HIS A 213 -16.23 -27.80 -5.75
N GLY A 214 -17.26 -27.25 -5.10
CA GLY A 214 -17.26 -26.96 -3.66
C GLY A 214 -16.32 -25.82 -3.24
N LEU A 215 -15.86 -25.00 -4.18
CA LEU A 215 -14.90 -23.92 -3.92
C LEU A 215 -15.47 -22.83 -3.01
N TYR A 216 -15.00 -22.78 -1.77
CA TYR A 216 -15.53 -21.88 -0.75
C TYR A 216 -14.53 -20.79 -0.38
N SER A 217 -14.96 -19.52 -0.43
CA SER A 217 -14.20 -18.35 0.03
C SER A 217 -12.70 -18.39 -0.30
N PRO A 218 -12.34 -18.53 -1.59
CA PRO A 218 -10.94 -18.63 -2.00
C PRO A 218 -10.17 -17.37 -1.60
N LEU A 219 -9.01 -17.54 -0.98
CA LEU A 219 -8.19 -16.44 -0.48
C LEU A 219 -6.91 -16.27 -1.29
N SER A 220 -6.22 -17.36 -1.62
CA SER A 220 -5.02 -17.34 -2.46
C SER A 220 -5.02 -18.49 -3.48
N VAL A 221 -4.37 -18.30 -4.62
CA VAL A 221 -4.17 -19.32 -5.68
C VAL A 221 -2.71 -19.38 -6.10
N SER A 222 -2.22 -20.60 -6.33
CA SER A 222 -0.92 -20.81 -6.96
C SER A 222 -0.94 -22.07 -7.84
N ILE A 223 0.06 -22.21 -8.69
CA ILE A 223 0.08 -23.20 -9.77
C ILE A 223 1.29 -24.10 -9.62
N ASP A 224 1.05 -25.41 -9.57
CA ASP A 224 2.13 -26.38 -9.45
C ASP A 224 2.85 -26.64 -10.78
N MET A 225 3.90 -27.48 -10.74
CA MET A 225 4.67 -27.83 -11.94
C MET A 225 3.84 -28.59 -13.00
N GLU A 226 2.72 -29.20 -12.61
CA GLU A 226 1.83 -29.94 -13.51
C GLU A 226 0.67 -29.07 -14.03
N SER A 227 0.72 -27.75 -13.77
CA SER A 227 -0.34 -26.79 -14.11
C SER A 227 -1.66 -27.01 -13.36
N ASN A 228 -1.65 -27.68 -12.22
CA ASN A 228 -2.81 -27.77 -11.34
C ASN A 228 -2.91 -26.52 -10.46
N LEU A 229 -4.15 -26.15 -10.10
CA LEU A 229 -4.40 -25.02 -9.22
C LEU A 229 -4.53 -25.48 -7.77
N LEU A 230 -3.67 -24.94 -6.91
CA LEU A 230 -3.81 -25.01 -5.46
C LEU A 230 -4.48 -23.73 -4.97
N VAL A 231 -5.65 -23.86 -4.35
CA VAL A 231 -6.45 -22.73 -3.86
C VAL A 231 -6.64 -22.84 -2.36
N THR A 232 -6.27 -21.81 -1.61
CA THR A 232 -6.59 -21.74 -0.17
C THR A 232 -8.01 -21.27 0.04
N GLU A 233 -8.73 -21.91 0.95
CA GLU A 233 -10.10 -21.56 1.32
C GLU A 233 -10.11 -21.07 2.77
N SER A 234 -10.67 -19.88 3.00
CA SER A 234 -10.86 -19.40 4.36
C SER A 234 -12.26 -19.71 4.89
N HIS A 235 -12.34 -20.73 5.73
CA HIS A 235 -13.54 -21.13 6.47
C HIS A 235 -13.62 -20.45 7.84
N ARG A 236 -12.48 -20.00 8.37
CA ARG A 236 -12.34 -19.40 9.69
C ARG A 236 -12.54 -17.88 9.72
N SER A 237 -12.31 -17.19 8.61
CA SER A 237 -12.50 -15.74 8.51
C SER A 237 -13.93 -15.33 8.91
N LYS A 238 -14.07 -14.27 9.73
CA LYS A 238 -15.35 -13.77 10.30
C LYS A 238 -16.11 -14.73 11.22
N HIS A 239 -15.60 -15.93 11.47
CA HIS A 239 -16.23 -16.93 12.34
C HIS A 239 -15.36 -17.26 13.56
N CYS A 240 -14.14 -17.73 13.28
CA CYS A 240 -13.20 -18.27 14.27
C CYS A 240 -12.02 -17.32 14.52
N VAL A 241 -11.69 -16.45 13.56
CA VAL A 241 -10.62 -15.44 13.70
C VAL A 241 -11.23 -14.12 14.18
N PRO A 242 -10.96 -13.69 15.43
CA PRO A 242 -11.54 -12.46 15.95
C PRO A 242 -10.82 -11.21 15.42
N ASP A 243 -11.57 -10.11 15.34
CA ASP A 243 -11.06 -8.76 15.03
C ASP A 243 -11.19 -7.86 16.26
N THR A 244 -10.14 -7.09 16.57
CA THR A 244 -10.14 -6.21 17.74
C THR A 244 -11.13 -5.05 17.63
N ARG A 245 -11.49 -4.62 16.41
CA ARG A 245 -12.52 -3.57 16.20
C ARG A 245 -13.88 -3.99 16.74
N ASP A 246 -14.22 -5.27 16.62
CA ASP A 246 -15.49 -5.82 17.10
C ASP A 246 -15.45 -6.19 18.60
N HIS A 247 -14.24 -6.24 19.18
CA HIS A 247 -13.99 -6.69 20.56
C HIS A 247 -12.98 -5.80 21.31
N PRO A 248 -13.21 -4.47 21.41
CA PRO A 248 -12.23 -3.52 21.94
C PRO A 248 -11.87 -3.73 23.42
N TYR A 249 -12.66 -4.49 24.18
CA TYR A 249 -12.46 -4.71 25.61
C TYR A 249 -11.15 -5.43 25.96
N TRP A 250 -10.55 -6.20 25.04
CA TRP A 250 -9.26 -6.84 25.25
C TRP A 250 -8.08 -6.04 24.71
N LEU A 251 -8.31 -4.89 24.06
CA LEU A 251 -7.27 -4.17 23.31
C LEU A 251 -6.00 -3.95 24.13
N ARG A 252 -6.14 -3.60 25.41
CA ARG A 252 -4.97 -3.35 26.28
C ARG A 252 -4.12 -4.58 26.51
N ASP A 253 -4.72 -5.77 26.60
CA ASP A 253 -3.98 -7.02 26.68
C ASP A 253 -3.37 -7.36 25.32
N ASP A 254 -4.07 -7.04 24.23
CA ASP A 254 -3.61 -7.32 22.86
C ASP A 254 -2.38 -6.52 22.48
N ILE A 255 -2.39 -5.20 22.69
CA ILE A 255 -1.22 -4.34 22.44
C ILE A 255 -0.05 -4.62 23.39
N ALA A 256 -0.29 -5.30 24.52
CA ALA A 256 0.74 -5.75 25.45
C ALA A 256 1.32 -7.13 25.06
N ALA A 257 0.62 -7.90 24.23
CA ALA A 257 1.06 -9.21 23.81
C ALA A 257 2.22 -9.11 22.81
N THR A 258 3.31 -9.82 23.09
CA THR A 258 4.51 -9.84 22.23
C THR A 258 4.93 -11.26 21.84
N THR A 259 4.31 -12.27 22.44
CA THR A 259 4.58 -13.68 22.16
C THR A 259 3.29 -14.45 21.91
N LEU A 260 3.38 -15.62 21.25
CA LEU A 260 2.25 -16.55 21.11
C LEU A 260 1.68 -16.99 22.47
N THR A 261 2.55 -17.10 23.48
CA THR A 261 2.15 -17.42 24.85
C THR A 261 1.28 -16.32 25.44
N ASP A 262 1.60 -15.05 25.19
CA ASP A 262 0.79 -13.91 25.63
C ASP A 262 -0.58 -13.92 24.96
N ARG A 263 -0.66 -14.15 23.65
CA ARG A 263 -1.94 -14.29 22.94
C ARG A 263 -2.80 -15.44 23.49
N ARG A 264 -2.21 -16.59 23.82
CA ARG A 264 -2.95 -17.69 24.47
C ARG A 264 -3.46 -17.30 25.86
N LYS A 265 -2.66 -16.57 26.65
CA LYS A 265 -3.10 -16.05 27.96
C LYS A 265 -4.25 -15.06 27.80
N LEU A 266 -4.18 -14.19 26.81
CA LEU A 266 -5.26 -13.24 26.47
C LEU A 266 -6.56 -14.00 26.15
N HIS A 267 -6.54 -14.97 25.23
CA HIS A 267 -7.74 -15.75 24.91
C HIS A 267 -8.31 -16.49 26.13
N ARG A 268 -7.46 -17.05 27.00
CA ARG A 268 -7.91 -17.68 28.26
C ARG A 268 -8.57 -16.68 29.20
N LYS A 269 -8.00 -15.49 29.36
CA LYS A 269 -8.55 -14.41 30.19
C LYS A 269 -9.95 -14.01 29.73
N TRP A 270 -10.16 -13.94 28.41
CA TRP A 270 -11.41 -13.47 27.80
C TRP A 270 -12.36 -14.58 27.35
N ASN A 271 -12.11 -15.85 27.74
CA ASN A 271 -12.89 -17.01 27.30
C ASN A 271 -14.39 -16.90 27.59
N GLN A 272 -14.77 -16.24 28.70
CA GLN A 272 -16.18 -16.03 29.05
C GLN A 272 -16.90 -15.03 28.12
N ARG A 273 -16.17 -14.15 27.43
CA ARG A 273 -16.73 -13.16 26.49
C ARG A 273 -16.62 -13.62 25.04
N TYR A 274 -15.53 -14.28 24.68
CA TYR A 274 -15.33 -14.89 23.37
C TYR A 274 -14.79 -16.32 23.56
N PRO A 275 -15.66 -17.35 23.51
CA PRO A 275 -15.26 -18.73 23.80
C PRO A 275 -14.17 -19.25 22.86
N ILE A 276 -13.19 -19.96 23.45
CA ILE A 276 -12.11 -20.65 22.73
C ILE A 276 -12.69 -21.75 21.84
N GLU A 277 -13.75 -22.42 22.27
CA GLU A 277 -14.44 -23.45 21.50
C GLU A 277 -14.88 -22.89 20.14
N LYS A 278 -15.45 -21.67 20.13
CA LYS A 278 -15.86 -20.98 18.90
C LYS A 278 -14.70 -20.72 17.94
N MET A 279 -13.50 -20.46 18.46
CA MET A 279 -12.30 -20.21 17.63
C MET A 279 -11.76 -21.49 16.97
N ARG A 280 -12.30 -22.66 17.31
CA ARG A 280 -11.83 -23.97 16.82
C ARG A 280 -12.93 -24.77 16.09
N GLU A 281 -14.08 -24.15 15.83
CA GLU A 281 -15.23 -24.80 15.17
C GLU A 281 -15.00 -25.10 13.69
N ARG A 282 -14.03 -24.43 13.06
CA ARG A 282 -13.74 -24.55 11.63
C ARG A 282 -12.25 -24.64 11.37
N SER A 283 -11.91 -25.23 10.23
CA SER A 283 -10.56 -25.49 9.79
C SER A 283 -10.31 -24.83 8.44
N GLU A 284 -9.14 -24.21 8.24
CA GLU A 284 -8.75 -23.80 6.89
C GLU A 284 -8.47 -25.01 6.00
N ARG A 285 -8.59 -24.79 4.69
CA ARG A 285 -8.42 -25.85 3.69
C ARG A 285 -7.57 -25.37 2.52
N ILE A 286 -6.90 -26.34 1.91
CA ILE A 286 -6.25 -26.20 0.61
C ILE A 286 -6.97 -27.16 -0.33
N ARG A 287 -7.48 -26.63 -1.45
CA ARG A 287 -8.12 -27.40 -2.51
C ARG A 287 -7.17 -27.51 -3.70
N LEU A 288 -7.11 -28.70 -4.29
CA LEU A 288 -6.44 -28.98 -5.55
C LEU A 288 -7.48 -29.13 -6.65
N LEU A 289 -7.38 -28.29 -7.68
CA LEU A 289 -8.22 -28.30 -8.86
C LEU A 289 -7.39 -28.75 -10.06
N ARG A 290 -7.89 -29.74 -10.81
CA ARG A 290 -7.23 -30.27 -12.00
C ARG A 290 -8.20 -30.27 -13.17
N ASP A 291 -7.66 -30.01 -14.35
CA ASP A 291 -8.32 -30.14 -15.66
C ASP A 291 -7.56 -31.23 -16.42
N THR A 292 -8.07 -32.47 -16.36
CA THR A 292 -7.36 -33.63 -16.91
C THR A 292 -7.67 -33.92 -18.38
N ASP A 293 -8.69 -33.27 -18.96
CA ASP A 293 -9.02 -33.37 -20.39
C ASP A 293 -8.68 -32.10 -21.20
N HIS A 294 -8.19 -31.06 -20.53
CA HIS A 294 -7.73 -29.79 -21.08
C HIS A 294 -8.81 -28.99 -21.80
N ASP A 295 -10.05 -29.07 -21.32
CA ASP A 295 -11.18 -28.31 -21.87
C ASP A 295 -11.30 -26.86 -21.31
N GLY A 296 -10.47 -26.54 -20.32
CA GLY A 296 -10.44 -25.25 -19.64
C GLY A 296 -11.37 -25.16 -18.43
N ILE A 297 -11.93 -26.28 -17.97
CA ILE A 297 -12.75 -26.45 -16.78
C ILE A 297 -12.11 -27.53 -15.91
N ALA A 298 -12.09 -27.34 -14.59
CA ALA A 298 -11.64 -28.40 -13.71
C ALA A 298 -12.61 -29.60 -13.76
N ASP A 299 -12.10 -30.81 -13.88
CA ASP A 299 -12.86 -32.05 -13.82
C ASP A 299 -12.61 -32.83 -12.52
N ARG A 300 -11.59 -32.42 -11.75
CA ARG A 300 -11.29 -32.96 -10.41
C ARG A 300 -11.12 -31.86 -9.38
N SER A 301 -11.69 -32.11 -8.19
CA SER A 301 -11.61 -31.24 -7.01
C SER A 301 -11.32 -32.10 -5.78
N THR A 302 -10.11 -31.98 -5.22
CA THR A 302 -9.65 -32.74 -4.05
C THR A 302 -9.25 -31.78 -2.93
N ILE A 303 -9.43 -32.18 -1.67
CA ILE A 303 -8.88 -31.44 -0.53
C ILE A 303 -7.43 -31.87 -0.35
N TYR A 304 -6.49 -31.02 -0.76
CA TYR A 304 -5.06 -31.29 -0.62
C TYR A 304 -4.62 -31.32 0.85
N ALA A 305 -5.14 -30.41 1.68
CA ALA A 305 -4.87 -30.43 3.11
C ALA A 305 -5.97 -29.69 3.91
N GLU A 306 -6.27 -30.19 5.10
CA GLU A 306 -7.12 -29.53 6.10
C GLU A 306 -6.61 -29.78 7.54
N GLY A 307 -7.34 -29.36 8.57
CA GLY A 307 -6.92 -29.56 9.98
C GLY A 307 -6.05 -28.42 10.53
N PHE A 308 -6.25 -27.20 10.03
CA PHE A 308 -5.71 -25.95 10.56
C PHE A 308 -6.76 -25.27 11.46
N ASP A 309 -7.06 -25.93 12.58
CA ASP A 309 -8.13 -25.60 13.54
C ASP A 309 -7.60 -25.23 14.97
N ASP A 310 -6.30 -24.92 15.14
CA ASP A 310 -5.77 -24.52 16.45
C ASP A 310 -6.32 -23.16 16.88
N LEU A 311 -6.34 -22.90 18.19
CA LEU A 311 -6.75 -21.63 18.78
C LEU A 311 -6.05 -20.42 18.15
N LEU A 312 -4.75 -20.52 17.84
CA LEU A 312 -4.00 -19.39 17.30
C LEU A 312 -4.05 -19.29 15.79
N ASP A 313 -4.60 -20.30 15.11
CA ASP A 313 -4.58 -20.35 13.65
C ASP A 313 -5.38 -19.18 13.05
N GLY A 314 -4.78 -18.52 12.06
CA GLY A 314 -5.35 -17.37 11.36
C GLY A 314 -6.00 -17.75 10.03
N ALA A 315 -6.11 -16.78 9.13
CA ALA A 315 -6.59 -17.02 7.78
C ALA A 315 -5.54 -17.76 6.93
N ALA A 316 -6.01 -18.46 5.90
CA ALA A 316 -5.22 -19.21 4.92
C ALA A 316 -4.57 -18.27 3.85
N GLY A 317 -3.74 -17.33 4.30
CA GLY A 317 -3.38 -16.13 3.54
C GLY A 317 -2.41 -16.31 2.36
N GLY A 318 -1.78 -17.47 2.19
CA GLY A 318 -0.84 -17.66 1.07
C GLY A 318 -0.43 -19.10 0.82
N ILE A 319 -0.15 -19.41 -0.45
CA ILE A 319 0.28 -20.74 -0.89
C ILE A 319 1.34 -20.63 -1.99
N PHE A 320 2.33 -21.50 -1.96
CA PHE A 320 3.37 -21.54 -2.98
C PHE A 320 3.92 -22.97 -3.15
N PRO A 321 3.72 -23.63 -4.30
CA PRO A 321 4.36 -24.90 -4.61
C PRO A 321 5.80 -24.67 -5.10
N LEU A 322 6.75 -25.44 -4.58
CA LEU A 322 8.12 -25.50 -5.08
C LEU A 322 8.63 -26.93 -4.93
N ASP A 323 8.97 -27.54 -6.07
CA ASP A 323 9.46 -28.91 -6.19
C ASP A 323 8.42 -29.95 -5.71
N ASP A 324 8.68 -30.57 -4.57
CA ASP A 324 7.86 -31.57 -3.92
C ASP A 324 7.18 -31.04 -2.65
N ARG A 325 7.26 -29.72 -2.42
CA ARG A 325 6.72 -29.05 -1.25
C ARG A 325 5.67 -28.01 -1.64
N VAL A 326 4.65 -27.89 -0.83
CA VAL A 326 3.72 -26.76 -0.81
C VAL A 326 3.95 -25.98 0.47
N TYR A 327 4.32 -24.70 0.33
CA TYR A 327 4.47 -23.77 1.44
C TYR A 327 3.13 -23.12 1.70
N PHE A 328 2.68 -23.15 2.94
CA PHE A 328 1.36 -22.64 3.34
C PHE A 328 1.49 -21.64 4.48
N ALA A 329 1.01 -20.41 4.22
CA ALA A 329 0.93 -19.32 5.16
C ALA A 329 -0.36 -19.41 5.96
N CYS A 330 -0.25 -19.84 7.22
CA CYS A 330 -1.35 -19.85 8.17
C CYS A 330 -0.75 -19.62 9.56
N ILE A 331 -0.83 -18.38 10.04
CA ILE A 331 -0.26 -18.03 11.35
C ILE A 331 -0.77 -19.03 12.40
N PRO A 332 0.01 -19.37 13.43
CA PRO A 332 1.32 -18.80 13.76
C PRO A 332 2.50 -19.45 13.02
N HIS A 333 2.23 -20.23 11.96
CA HIS A 333 3.20 -21.08 11.30
C HIS A 333 3.31 -20.80 9.79
N ILE A 334 4.52 -20.95 9.26
CA ILE A 334 4.71 -21.31 7.85
C ILE A 334 4.79 -22.83 7.83
N TRP A 335 3.90 -23.47 7.10
CA TRP A 335 3.86 -24.93 6.95
C TRP A 335 4.58 -25.36 5.67
N SER A 336 5.25 -26.51 5.73
CA SER A 336 5.69 -27.26 4.55
C SER A 336 4.87 -28.54 4.49
N LEU A 337 4.14 -28.70 3.38
CA LEU A 337 3.29 -29.84 3.07
C LEU A 337 3.91 -30.63 1.92
N ARG A 338 3.81 -31.96 1.93
CA ARG A 338 4.23 -32.82 0.82
C ARG A 338 3.19 -33.90 0.62
N ASP A 339 2.99 -34.25 -0.64
CA ASP A 339 2.28 -35.43 -1.11
C ASP A 339 3.34 -36.40 -1.61
N THR A 340 3.56 -37.50 -0.88
CA THR A 340 4.65 -38.45 -1.17
C THR A 340 4.23 -39.71 -1.93
N ASP A 341 2.93 -39.93 -2.13
CA ASP A 341 2.38 -41.04 -2.93
C ASP A 341 1.61 -40.58 -4.18
N SER A 342 1.53 -39.26 -4.40
CA SER A 342 0.94 -38.59 -5.57
C SER A 342 -0.56 -38.82 -5.72
N ASP A 343 -1.29 -39.02 -4.62
CA ASP A 343 -2.74 -39.19 -4.65
C ASP A 343 -3.50 -37.84 -4.70
N GLY A 344 -2.81 -36.72 -4.52
CA GLY A 344 -3.38 -35.38 -4.48
C GLY A 344 -3.75 -34.90 -3.07
N GLU A 345 -3.33 -35.61 -2.02
CA GLU A 345 -3.47 -35.25 -0.62
C GLU A 345 -2.09 -35.18 0.06
N ALA A 346 -1.90 -34.19 0.94
CA ALA A 346 -0.64 -34.05 1.67
C ALA A 346 -0.57 -35.02 2.85
N ASP A 347 0.33 -36.01 2.77
CA ASP A 347 0.58 -37.00 3.81
C ASP A 347 1.70 -36.58 4.80
N GLN A 348 2.50 -35.56 4.45
CA GLN A 348 3.52 -34.99 5.35
C GLN A 348 3.28 -33.50 5.63
N ARG A 349 3.39 -33.12 6.90
CA ARG A 349 3.24 -31.73 7.38
C ARG A 349 4.31 -31.36 8.40
N THR A 350 5.04 -30.28 8.13
CA THR A 350 6.08 -29.73 9.04
C THR A 350 5.85 -28.25 9.32
N LYS A 351 6.02 -27.82 10.57
CA LYS A 351 6.06 -26.40 10.96
C LYS A 351 7.45 -25.86 10.64
N LEU A 352 7.59 -25.16 9.53
CA LEU A 352 8.88 -24.71 9.01
C LEU A 352 9.43 -23.51 9.79
N VAL A 353 8.57 -22.51 10.02
CA VAL A 353 8.87 -21.31 10.82
C VAL A 353 7.67 -21.00 11.70
N SER A 354 7.90 -20.57 12.94
CA SER A 354 6.84 -20.26 13.91
C SER A 354 7.13 -18.94 14.63
N GLY A 355 6.07 -18.23 15.02
CA GLY A 355 6.19 -16.98 15.78
C GLY A 355 5.37 -15.81 15.23
N PHE A 356 4.56 -16.04 14.21
CA PHE A 356 3.73 -15.00 13.59
C PHE A 356 2.41 -14.79 14.35
N GLY A 357 1.92 -13.56 14.34
CA GLY A 357 0.66 -13.19 14.99
C GLY A 357 0.66 -13.34 16.53
N PRO A 358 1.65 -12.77 17.27
CA PRO A 358 1.59 -12.64 18.72
C PRO A 358 0.42 -11.78 19.22
N ARG A 359 -0.32 -11.12 18.32
CA ARG A 359 -1.50 -10.32 18.62
C ARG A 359 -2.74 -10.79 17.85
N ILE A 360 -3.90 -10.36 18.34
CA ILE A 360 -5.19 -10.40 17.66
C ILE A 360 -5.25 -9.30 16.61
N SER A 361 -4.91 -8.05 16.93
CA SER A 361 -4.93 -6.92 15.97
C SER A 361 -6.20 -6.90 15.10
N LEU A 362 -6.05 -6.56 13.81
CA LEU A 362 -7.07 -6.59 12.78
C LEU A 362 -7.06 -7.96 12.08
N ALA A 363 -8.25 -8.50 11.79
CA ALA A 363 -8.36 -9.75 11.04
C ALA A 363 -7.98 -9.51 9.57
N GLY A 364 -7.29 -10.48 8.95
CA GLY A 364 -6.78 -10.38 7.58
C GLY A 364 -5.31 -9.93 7.47
N HIS A 365 -4.76 -9.24 8.48
CA HIS A 365 -3.36 -8.79 8.48
C HIS A 365 -2.37 -9.89 8.90
N ASP A 366 -2.56 -11.10 8.38
CA ASP A 366 -1.85 -12.33 8.73
C ASP A 366 -0.54 -12.48 7.90
N LEU A 367 -0.05 -13.71 7.74
CA LEU A 367 0.93 -14.07 6.73
C LEU A 367 0.27 -14.06 5.34
N ASP A 368 0.98 -13.57 4.34
CA ASP A 368 0.53 -13.54 2.95
C ASP A 368 1.41 -14.44 2.05
N GLY A 369 1.13 -14.46 0.75
CA GLY A 369 1.77 -15.28 -0.28
C GLY A 369 3.29 -15.16 -0.35
N PHE A 370 3.90 -16.18 -0.98
CA PHE A 370 5.34 -16.29 -1.14
C PHE A 370 5.78 -16.05 -2.58
N ALA A 371 7.01 -15.61 -2.76
CA ALA A 371 7.67 -15.62 -4.06
C ALA A 371 9.09 -16.16 -3.98
N LEU A 372 9.52 -16.78 -5.07
CA LEU A 372 10.87 -17.27 -5.23
C LEU A 372 11.76 -16.15 -5.79
N GLY A 373 12.73 -15.72 -4.99
CA GLY A 373 13.69 -14.70 -5.38
C GLY A 373 14.78 -15.22 -6.33
N PRO A 374 15.43 -14.32 -7.09
CA PRO A 374 16.53 -14.68 -7.99
C PRO A 374 17.76 -15.27 -7.27
N ASP A 375 17.89 -15.03 -5.96
CA ASP A 375 18.91 -15.58 -5.06
C ASP A 375 18.58 -17.01 -4.55
N GLY A 376 17.49 -17.59 -5.04
CA GLY A 376 17.01 -18.92 -4.71
C GLY A 376 16.35 -19.04 -3.34
N ARG A 377 16.02 -17.92 -2.67
CA ARG A 377 15.30 -17.89 -1.39
C ARG A 377 13.81 -17.64 -1.58
N LEU A 378 13.01 -18.09 -0.63
CA LEU A 378 11.59 -17.74 -0.55
C LEU A 378 11.44 -16.43 0.21
N TYR A 379 10.64 -15.53 -0.33
CA TYR A 379 10.25 -14.26 0.24
C TYR A 379 8.78 -14.36 0.65
N GLY A 380 8.44 -13.78 1.79
CA GLY A 380 7.06 -13.71 2.26
C GLY A 380 6.85 -12.44 3.06
N SER A 381 5.60 -12.15 3.37
CA SER A 381 5.23 -10.97 4.15
C SER A 381 4.32 -11.35 5.31
N VAL A 382 4.32 -10.48 6.32
CA VAL A 382 3.37 -10.52 7.43
C VAL A 382 2.84 -9.12 7.68
N GLY A 383 1.53 -9.01 7.91
CA GLY A 383 0.89 -7.78 8.35
C GLY A 383 1.21 -7.42 9.80
N ASP A 384 0.57 -6.35 10.27
CA ASP A 384 0.81 -5.78 11.58
C ASP A 384 0.22 -6.58 12.75
N ARG A 385 -0.23 -7.82 12.51
CA ARG A 385 -0.31 -8.85 13.57
C ARG A 385 1.08 -9.23 14.09
N ALA A 386 2.12 -8.85 13.34
CA ALA A 386 3.52 -8.81 13.74
C ALA A 386 4.15 -10.21 13.91
N MET A 387 5.41 -10.24 14.33
CA MET A 387 6.16 -11.49 14.51
C MET A 387 7.14 -11.43 15.68
N ASN A 388 7.32 -12.60 16.30
CA ASN A 388 8.35 -12.85 17.28
C ASN A 388 8.86 -14.30 17.11
N ILE A 389 9.95 -14.44 16.37
CA ILE A 389 10.43 -15.71 15.81
C ILE A 389 11.76 -16.09 16.46
N ALA A 390 11.88 -17.37 16.82
CA ALA A 390 13.16 -18.01 17.04
C ALA A 390 13.53 -18.75 15.75
N THR A 391 14.64 -18.38 15.11
CA THR A 391 15.10 -19.03 13.88
C THR A 391 15.61 -20.44 14.15
N GLN A 392 15.79 -21.26 13.11
CA GLN A 392 16.36 -22.61 13.27
C GLN A 392 17.77 -22.57 13.86
N GLU A 393 18.51 -21.48 13.63
CA GLU A 393 19.85 -21.21 14.16
C GLU A 393 19.84 -20.66 15.60
N GLY A 394 18.66 -20.42 16.18
CA GLY A 394 18.50 -19.92 17.55
C GLY A 394 18.57 -18.41 17.72
N HIS A 395 18.52 -17.62 16.63
CA HIS A 395 18.42 -16.17 16.73
C HIS A 395 16.99 -15.73 17.03
N GLN A 396 16.84 -14.73 17.90
CA GLN A 396 15.54 -14.12 18.17
C GLN A 396 15.33 -12.89 17.28
N ILE A 397 14.24 -12.88 16.52
CA ILE A 397 13.84 -11.76 15.65
C ILE A 397 12.45 -11.29 16.06
N SER A 398 12.32 -10.02 16.42
CA SER A 398 11.08 -9.48 16.99
C SER A 398 10.70 -8.15 16.35
N TYR A 399 9.55 -8.14 15.70
CA TYR A 399 8.86 -6.98 15.15
C TYR A 399 7.44 -7.03 15.67
N ASN A 400 7.21 -6.44 16.84
CA ASN A 400 5.99 -6.67 17.61
C ASN A 400 4.86 -5.71 17.27
N ASP A 401 5.09 -4.65 16.48
CA ASP A 401 4.14 -3.56 16.27
C ASP A 401 3.97 -3.11 14.82
N GLN A 402 4.38 -3.95 13.88
CA GLN A 402 4.45 -3.63 12.45
C GLN A 402 4.49 -4.90 11.61
N GLY A 403 4.08 -4.77 10.35
CA GLY A 403 4.32 -5.76 9.31
C GLY A 403 5.73 -5.64 8.72
N ALA A 404 6.12 -6.67 7.99
CA ALA A 404 7.46 -6.78 7.40
C ALA A 404 7.49 -7.78 6.24
N VAL A 405 8.48 -7.61 5.37
CA VAL A 405 8.90 -8.59 4.38
C VAL A 405 10.15 -9.30 4.89
N PHE A 406 10.13 -10.63 4.79
CA PHE A 406 11.20 -11.52 5.21
C PHE A 406 11.58 -12.49 4.09
N ARG A 407 12.70 -13.17 4.26
CA ARG A 407 13.14 -14.25 3.37
C ARG A 407 13.85 -15.36 4.13
N PHE A 408 13.87 -16.56 3.56
CA PHE A 408 14.49 -17.76 4.12
C PHE A 408 14.90 -18.73 3.00
N ASP A 409 15.84 -19.64 3.28
CA ASP A 409 16.13 -20.74 2.35
C ASP A 409 14.98 -21.77 2.36
N PRO A 410 14.73 -22.53 1.27
CA PRO A 410 13.56 -23.41 1.16
C PRO A 410 13.38 -24.42 2.31
N ASP A 411 14.44 -24.76 3.04
CA ASP A 411 14.39 -25.62 4.23
C ASP A 411 13.99 -24.89 5.53
N GLY A 412 13.70 -23.59 5.47
CA GLY A 412 13.38 -22.75 6.62
C GLY A 412 14.57 -22.11 7.32
N SER A 413 15.79 -22.43 6.90
CA SER A 413 17.01 -21.85 7.47
C SER A 413 17.25 -20.41 7.00
N HIS A 414 18.14 -19.70 7.70
CA HIS A 414 18.60 -18.36 7.40
C HIS A 414 17.46 -17.33 7.26
N PHE A 415 16.44 -17.44 8.12
CA PHE A 415 15.35 -16.48 8.17
C PHE A 415 15.87 -15.09 8.54
N GLU A 416 15.52 -14.08 7.74
CA GLU A 416 15.85 -12.68 8.01
C GLU A 416 14.75 -11.73 7.53
N VAL A 417 14.61 -10.59 8.21
CA VAL A 417 13.72 -9.50 7.80
C VAL A 417 14.51 -8.52 6.93
N ILE A 418 13.98 -8.21 5.75
CA ILE A 418 14.65 -7.32 4.79
C ILE A 418 14.01 -5.94 4.73
N HIS A 419 12.72 -5.80 5.03
CA HIS A 419 12.02 -4.51 5.04
C HIS A 419 10.94 -4.53 6.12
N ALA A 420 10.84 -3.48 6.94
CA ALA A 420 9.88 -3.37 8.04
C ALA A 420 9.02 -2.10 7.95
N GLY A 421 8.15 -1.86 8.93
CA GLY A 421 7.27 -0.69 8.96
C GLY A 421 6.16 -0.71 7.93
N LEU A 422 5.69 -1.91 7.58
CA LEU A 422 4.54 -2.13 6.71
C LEU A 422 3.28 -2.33 7.58
N ARG A 423 2.10 -2.15 7.00
CA ARG A 423 0.81 -2.35 7.68
C ARG A 423 0.24 -3.73 7.40
N ASP A 424 0.02 -4.02 6.14
CA ASP A 424 -0.59 -5.24 5.63
C ASP A 424 -0.17 -5.43 4.16
N PRO A 425 1.10 -5.80 3.93
CA PRO A 425 1.69 -5.96 2.60
C PRO A 425 1.16 -7.22 1.89
N GLN A 426 0.49 -7.04 0.76
CA GLN A 426 -0.05 -8.16 -0.03
C GLN A 426 1.03 -8.80 -0.89
N GLY A 427 1.48 -9.98 -0.46
CA GLY A 427 2.56 -10.75 -1.08
C GLY A 427 3.86 -9.97 -1.32
N VAL A 428 4.80 -10.63 -1.99
CA VAL A 428 5.98 -10.00 -2.57
C VAL A 428 6.11 -10.53 -3.98
N VAL A 429 6.28 -9.64 -4.96
CA VAL A 429 6.38 -10.03 -6.37
C VAL A 429 7.65 -9.46 -6.96
N PHE A 430 8.33 -10.24 -7.79
CA PHE A 430 9.54 -9.83 -8.50
C PHE A 430 9.20 -9.45 -9.94
N ASP A 431 9.75 -8.32 -10.40
CA ASP A 431 9.83 -8.07 -11.84
C ASP A 431 10.93 -8.92 -12.51
N ARG A 432 11.02 -8.83 -13.84
CA ARG A 432 12.06 -9.51 -14.63
C ARG A 432 13.51 -9.09 -14.29
N TRP A 433 13.70 -8.00 -13.54
CA TRP A 433 15.01 -7.49 -13.10
C TRP A 433 15.37 -7.91 -11.68
N GLY A 434 14.53 -8.73 -11.02
CA GLY A 434 14.75 -9.18 -9.65
C GLY A 434 14.50 -8.09 -8.61
N ASN A 435 13.65 -7.09 -8.92
CA ASN A 435 13.19 -6.09 -7.97
C ASN A 435 11.96 -6.60 -7.19
N PRO A 436 12.07 -6.81 -5.86
CA PRO A 436 10.91 -7.17 -5.05
C PRO A 436 10.01 -5.97 -4.78
N VAL A 437 8.71 -6.13 -5.00
CA VAL A 437 7.67 -5.10 -4.78
C VAL A 437 6.55 -5.71 -3.94
N THR A 438 5.89 -4.89 -3.14
CA THR A 438 4.61 -5.22 -2.48
C THR A 438 3.64 -4.05 -2.58
N VAL A 439 2.36 -4.30 -2.35
CA VAL A 439 1.34 -3.27 -2.17
C VAL A 439 0.80 -3.37 -0.74
N ASP A 440 1.03 -2.32 0.04
CA ASP A 440 0.71 -2.26 1.46
C ASP A 440 -0.59 -1.48 1.71
N SER A 441 -1.52 -2.06 2.47
CA SER A 441 -2.85 -1.48 2.71
C SER A 441 -2.81 -0.12 3.41
N ASP A 442 -3.81 0.72 3.13
CA ASP A 442 -4.05 1.97 3.87
C ASP A 442 -4.54 1.73 5.31
N SER A 443 -4.62 2.79 6.10
CA SER A 443 -5.09 2.76 7.48
C SER A 443 -6.57 3.12 7.69
N GLY A 444 -7.29 3.40 6.62
CA GLY A 444 -8.66 3.93 6.64
C GLY A 444 -8.76 5.35 7.21
N GLN A 445 -7.68 6.14 7.19
CA GLN A 445 -7.63 7.51 7.74
C GLN A 445 -7.65 8.59 6.65
N GLY A 446 -7.92 8.21 5.40
CA GLY A 446 -7.82 9.07 4.21
C GLY A 446 -6.47 8.95 3.48
N ASP A 447 -5.59 8.07 3.95
CA ASP A 447 -4.42 7.58 3.23
C ASP A 447 -4.80 6.57 2.13
N GLN A 448 -3.83 6.16 1.32
CA GLN A 448 -4.00 5.24 0.19
C GLN A 448 -3.05 4.05 0.31
N ALA A 449 -3.40 2.93 -0.34
CA ALA A 449 -2.51 1.78 -0.43
C ALA A 449 -1.20 2.17 -1.13
N ARG A 450 -0.10 1.61 -0.64
CA ARG A 450 1.26 2.07 -0.92
C ARG A 450 1.96 1.04 -1.79
N VAL A 451 2.44 1.43 -2.97
CA VAL A 451 3.34 0.60 -3.77
C VAL A 451 4.75 0.76 -3.20
N VAL A 452 5.32 -0.31 -2.65
CA VAL A 452 6.58 -0.27 -1.92
C VAL A 452 7.63 -1.09 -2.65
N TYR A 453 8.76 -0.46 -2.98
CA TYR A 453 9.95 -1.16 -3.42
C TYR A 453 10.70 -1.73 -2.21
N ILE A 454 10.80 -3.05 -2.13
CA ILE A 454 11.44 -3.73 -1.01
C ILE A 454 12.97 -3.58 -1.14
N PHE A 455 13.59 -3.14 -0.05
CA PHE A 455 15.00 -2.74 -0.03
C PHE A 455 15.60 -3.06 1.33
N ASP A 456 16.78 -3.67 1.36
CA ASP A 456 17.37 -4.24 2.57
C ASP A 456 17.52 -3.20 3.70
N GLY A 457 17.02 -3.54 4.88
CA GLY A 457 17.08 -2.74 6.11
C GLY A 457 16.12 -1.57 6.18
N ALA A 458 15.27 -1.36 5.17
CA ALA A 458 14.34 -0.24 5.09
C ALA A 458 13.19 -0.32 6.11
N ASP A 459 12.64 0.85 6.44
CA ASP A 459 11.49 1.03 7.31
C ASP A 459 10.48 1.95 6.62
N SER A 460 9.27 1.44 6.39
CA SER A 460 8.14 2.16 5.77
C SER A 460 7.27 2.92 6.78
N GLY A 461 7.70 3.04 8.04
CA GLY A 461 7.13 3.96 9.04
C GLY A 461 5.84 3.52 9.74
N TRP A 462 5.14 2.48 9.27
CA TRP A 462 3.92 2.01 9.93
C TRP A 462 4.22 1.39 11.29
N ARG A 463 3.41 1.74 12.29
CA ARG A 463 3.31 1.08 13.60
C ARG A 463 1.84 0.98 13.99
N THR A 464 1.41 -0.10 14.62
CA THR A 464 0.01 -0.27 15.08
C THR A 464 -0.45 0.84 16.03
N GLY A 465 0.49 1.50 16.70
CA GLY A 465 0.23 2.68 17.51
C GLY A 465 -0.49 3.81 16.75
N HIS A 466 -0.25 3.97 15.44
CA HIS A 466 -0.99 4.94 14.61
C HIS A 466 -2.48 4.62 14.57
N GLN A 467 -2.84 3.34 14.41
CA GLN A 467 -4.23 2.87 14.44
C GLN A 467 -4.83 3.02 15.83
N ASN A 468 -4.05 2.76 16.89
CA ASN A 468 -4.52 2.92 18.27
C ASN A 468 -4.89 4.37 18.60
N LEU A 469 -4.09 5.34 18.13
CA LEU A 469 -4.36 6.77 18.31
C LEU A 469 -5.59 7.25 17.53
N HIS A 470 -5.97 6.56 16.47
CA HIS A 470 -7.12 6.94 15.64
C HIS A 470 -8.39 6.16 15.98
N THR A 471 -8.37 4.84 15.78
CA THR A 471 -9.53 3.96 15.90
C THR A 471 -9.85 3.63 17.35
N PHE A 472 -8.82 3.43 18.17
CA PHE A 472 -8.97 2.93 19.54
C PHE A 472 -8.64 3.98 20.62
N HIS A 473 -8.79 5.26 20.28
CA HIS A 473 -8.34 6.36 21.12
C HIS A 473 -9.01 6.33 22.52
N LEU A 474 -10.29 5.94 22.59
CA LEU A 474 -11.04 5.84 23.84
C LEU A 474 -10.48 4.74 24.74
N GLU A 475 -10.20 3.56 24.19
CA GLU A 475 -9.69 2.39 24.91
C GLU A 475 -8.30 2.65 25.50
N ILE A 476 -7.48 3.45 24.82
CA ILE A 476 -6.16 3.88 25.29
C ILE A 476 -6.21 5.14 26.18
N GLY A 477 -7.41 5.65 26.49
CA GLY A 477 -7.63 6.72 27.47
C GLY A 477 -7.52 8.14 26.93
N CYS A 478 -7.69 8.34 25.62
CA CYS A 478 -7.82 9.65 24.99
C CYS A 478 -9.30 9.95 24.74
N SER A 479 -9.87 10.95 25.43
CA SER A 479 -11.28 11.34 25.28
C SER A 479 -11.61 11.91 23.90
N GLU A 480 -10.65 12.55 23.27
CA GLU A 480 -10.72 13.05 21.89
C GLU A 480 -9.73 12.30 21.01
N ARG A 481 -9.92 12.34 19.69
CA ARG A 481 -8.97 11.76 18.72
C ARG A 481 -7.72 12.62 18.67
N PRO A 482 -6.57 12.16 19.21
CA PRO A 482 -5.32 12.91 19.08
C PRO A 482 -4.84 12.92 17.63
N ILE A 483 -4.05 13.92 17.29
CA ILE A 483 -3.22 13.85 16.08
C ILE A 483 -2.25 12.66 16.18
N ASN A 484 -1.97 12.01 15.04
CA ASN A 484 -0.99 10.93 14.96
C ASN A 484 0.04 11.21 13.86
N GLN A 485 1.24 10.68 14.04
CA GLN A 485 2.39 10.96 13.18
C GLN A 485 2.23 10.42 11.75
N TRP A 486 1.50 9.32 11.56
CA TRP A 486 1.22 8.74 10.24
C TRP A 486 0.59 9.76 9.29
N MET A 487 -0.48 10.40 9.75
CA MET A 487 -1.19 11.41 8.96
C MET A 487 -0.51 12.78 8.99
N GLN A 488 -0.04 13.23 10.16
CA GLN A 488 0.51 14.59 10.30
C GLN A 488 1.86 14.77 9.61
N GLU A 489 2.64 13.71 9.48
CA GLU A 489 3.96 13.76 8.85
C GLU A 489 3.96 13.09 7.47
N HIS A 490 2.77 12.78 6.92
CA HIS A 490 2.59 12.14 5.62
C HIS A 490 3.43 10.87 5.42
N GLN A 491 3.58 10.04 6.47
CA GLN A 491 4.44 8.85 6.41
C GLN A 491 3.93 7.79 5.41
N TRP A 492 2.65 7.86 5.04
CA TRP A 492 2.01 6.98 4.09
C TRP A 492 2.24 7.34 2.62
N ASP A 493 2.60 8.59 2.35
CA ASP A 493 2.60 9.14 1.00
C ASP A 493 3.98 8.99 0.34
N VAL A 494 4.02 9.16 -0.99
CA VAL A 494 5.29 9.24 -1.73
C VAL A 494 6.17 10.38 -1.20
N LEU A 495 7.44 10.41 -1.61
CA LEU A 495 8.40 11.40 -1.12
C LEU A 495 7.85 12.85 -1.16
N ARG A 496 7.78 13.47 0.01
CA ARG A 496 7.34 14.86 0.21
C ARG A 496 8.27 15.63 1.12
N LYS A 497 8.22 16.96 0.99
CA LYS A 497 8.94 17.86 1.91
C LYS A 497 8.40 17.69 3.33
N ASN A 498 9.30 17.71 4.32
CA ASN A 498 9.02 17.57 5.75
C ASN A 498 8.52 16.18 6.21
N GLN A 499 8.68 15.13 5.40
CA GLN A 499 8.54 13.75 5.88
C GLN A 499 9.72 13.36 6.78
N PRO A 500 9.54 12.42 7.74
CA PRO A 500 10.63 11.89 8.55
C PRO A 500 11.72 11.25 7.68
N ALA A 501 12.98 11.57 7.94
CA ALA A 501 14.07 11.15 7.06
C ALA A 501 14.45 9.66 7.22
N PHE A 502 14.06 9.03 8.32
CA PHE A 502 14.28 7.59 8.54
C PHE A 502 13.45 6.70 7.62
N LEU A 503 12.32 7.24 7.11
CA LEU A 503 11.41 6.54 6.23
C LEU A 503 12.07 6.31 4.87
N LEU A 504 11.92 5.10 4.34
CA LEU A 504 12.01 4.89 2.90
C LEU A 504 10.60 4.95 2.32
N PRO A 505 10.21 6.04 1.63
CA PRO A 505 8.82 6.25 1.25
C PRO A 505 8.38 5.26 0.15
N PRO A 506 7.08 5.02 0.01
CA PRO A 506 6.56 4.26 -1.12
C PRO A 506 6.88 4.96 -2.45
N VAL A 507 6.96 4.16 -3.51
CA VAL A 507 7.28 4.61 -4.87
C VAL A 507 6.03 5.02 -5.67
N GLY A 508 4.85 4.79 -5.09
CA GLY A 508 3.55 5.17 -5.64
C GLY A 508 2.42 4.88 -4.66
N VAL A 509 1.23 5.40 -4.97
CA VAL A 509 0.00 5.12 -4.21
C VAL A 509 -1.15 4.73 -5.13
N LEU A 510 -2.02 3.86 -4.62
CA LEU A 510 -3.19 3.31 -5.30
C LEU A 510 -4.43 3.46 -4.40
N PRO A 511 -5.56 3.97 -4.93
CA PRO A 511 -6.81 4.09 -4.16
C PRO A 511 -7.57 2.76 -4.17
N ILE A 512 -7.00 1.73 -3.54
CA ILE A 512 -7.50 0.35 -3.60
C ILE A 512 -7.51 -0.29 -2.21
N GLN A 513 -8.32 -1.33 -2.05
CA GLN A 513 -8.16 -2.31 -0.98
C GLN A 513 -7.36 -3.49 -1.55
N PRO A 514 -6.03 -3.54 -1.35
CA PRO A 514 -5.20 -4.51 -2.05
C PRO A 514 -5.52 -5.93 -1.54
N ALA A 515 -5.46 -6.89 -2.46
CA ALA A 515 -5.50 -8.32 -2.20
C ALA A 515 -4.39 -8.99 -3.03
N GLY A 516 -4.63 -10.15 -3.65
CA GLY A 516 -3.60 -10.88 -4.38
C GLY A 516 -2.87 -10.10 -5.48
N PHE A 517 -1.61 -10.49 -5.69
CA PHE A 517 -0.61 -9.71 -6.39
C PHE A 517 0.32 -10.60 -7.23
N THR A 518 0.50 -10.29 -8.52
CA THR A 518 1.38 -11.06 -9.42
C THR A 518 2.06 -10.15 -10.46
N TYR A 519 2.98 -10.70 -11.26
CA TYR A 519 3.68 -10.00 -12.34
C TYR A 519 3.63 -10.82 -13.63
N HIS A 520 3.44 -10.16 -14.77
CA HIS A 520 3.39 -10.82 -16.06
C HIS A 520 4.70 -11.55 -16.37
N PRO A 521 4.69 -12.89 -16.56
CA PRO A 521 5.92 -13.68 -16.59
C PRO A 521 6.72 -13.52 -17.88
N GLY A 522 6.15 -12.88 -18.92
CA GLY A 522 6.80 -12.65 -20.22
C GLY A 522 6.06 -13.37 -21.35
N THR A 523 5.50 -14.55 -21.08
CA THR A 523 4.66 -15.30 -22.03
C THR A 523 3.23 -15.49 -21.50
N GLY A 524 2.29 -15.85 -22.39
CA GLY A 524 0.89 -16.06 -22.04
C GLY A 524 0.03 -14.82 -22.29
N PHE A 525 -0.99 -14.61 -21.47
CA PHE A 525 -1.90 -13.47 -21.58
C PHE A 525 -1.18 -12.14 -21.33
N SER A 526 -0.99 -11.33 -22.38
CA SER A 526 -0.21 -10.08 -22.33
C SER A 526 -1.02 -8.80 -22.59
N ASN A 527 -2.25 -8.92 -23.07
CA ASN A 527 -3.05 -7.77 -23.50
C ASN A 527 -3.31 -6.80 -22.34
N ARG A 528 -2.78 -5.57 -22.45
CA ARG A 528 -2.78 -4.51 -21.41
C ARG A 528 -2.03 -4.84 -20.12
N CYS A 529 -1.27 -5.94 -20.06
CA CYS A 529 -0.52 -6.33 -18.87
C CYS A 529 0.92 -6.81 -19.14
N GLN A 530 1.41 -6.76 -20.38
CA GLN A 530 2.80 -7.06 -20.73
C GLN A 530 3.78 -6.30 -19.81
N ASP A 531 4.72 -7.05 -19.21
CA ASP A 531 5.75 -6.55 -18.29
C ASP A 531 5.20 -5.72 -17.11
N SER A 532 3.94 -5.93 -16.73
CA SER A 532 3.28 -5.18 -15.66
C SER A 532 3.03 -6.02 -14.40
N PHE A 533 2.96 -5.32 -13.28
CA PHE A 533 2.39 -5.85 -12.05
C PHE A 533 0.87 -5.80 -12.12
N LEU A 534 0.21 -6.84 -11.60
CA LEU A 534 -1.25 -6.91 -11.47
C LEU A 534 -1.63 -7.07 -10.00
N ILE A 535 -2.50 -6.19 -9.50
CA ILE A 535 -2.96 -6.16 -8.11
C ILE A 535 -4.49 -6.16 -8.04
N CYS A 536 -5.06 -7.07 -7.25
CA CYS A 536 -6.48 -7.11 -6.96
C CYS A 536 -6.89 -5.92 -6.08
N ASP A 537 -8.05 -5.34 -6.38
CA ASP A 537 -8.72 -4.30 -5.61
C ASP A 537 -10.07 -4.85 -5.14
N ASN A 538 -10.14 -5.22 -3.85
CA ASN A 538 -11.29 -5.90 -3.27
C ASN A 538 -11.98 -5.04 -2.21
N ASN A 539 -12.79 -4.08 -2.67
CA ASN A 539 -13.64 -3.25 -1.80
C ASN A 539 -14.87 -3.99 -1.28
N GLY A 540 -14.97 -5.31 -1.51
CA GLY A 540 -16.05 -6.16 -1.03
C GLY A 540 -17.34 -6.12 -1.85
N GLU A 541 -17.41 -5.27 -2.89
CA GLU A 541 -18.53 -5.15 -3.84
C GLU A 541 -18.02 -5.15 -5.29
N PRO A 542 -18.62 -5.92 -6.22
CA PRO A 542 -18.11 -6.05 -7.58
C PRO A 542 -17.99 -4.73 -8.35
N GLY A 543 -18.95 -3.81 -8.22
CA GLY A 543 -18.97 -2.55 -8.98
C GLY A 543 -17.80 -1.59 -8.65
N SER A 544 -17.23 -1.71 -7.45
CA SER A 544 -16.09 -0.94 -6.97
C SER A 544 -14.80 -1.76 -6.87
N SER A 545 -14.80 -2.99 -7.41
CA SER A 545 -13.69 -3.94 -7.30
C SER A 545 -13.22 -4.44 -8.66
N GLY A 546 -11.98 -4.91 -8.73
CA GLY A 546 -11.38 -5.44 -9.94
C GLY A 546 -9.90 -5.70 -9.79
N ILE A 547 -9.16 -5.48 -10.88
CA ILE A 547 -7.71 -5.66 -10.95
C ILE A 547 -7.11 -4.43 -11.63
N TRP A 548 -6.04 -3.92 -11.04
CA TRP A 548 -5.20 -2.87 -11.62
C TRP A 548 -3.95 -3.47 -12.24
N SER A 549 -3.49 -2.87 -13.34
CA SER A 549 -2.16 -3.08 -13.91
C SER A 549 -1.32 -1.82 -13.69
N PHE A 550 -0.05 -1.98 -13.31
CA PHE A 550 0.89 -0.87 -13.18
C PHE A 550 2.33 -1.23 -13.56
N LEU A 551 3.08 -0.20 -13.95
CA LEU A 551 4.49 -0.30 -14.35
C LEU A 551 5.37 0.54 -13.42
N LEU A 552 6.59 0.07 -13.20
CA LEU A 552 7.63 0.78 -12.47
C LEU A 552 8.82 1.07 -13.40
N ASP A 553 9.33 2.30 -13.34
CA ASP A 553 10.55 2.69 -14.04
C ASP A 553 11.71 2.88 -13.06
N ARG A 554 12.94 2.70 -13.54
CA ARG A 554 14.15 3.04 -12.77
C ARG A 554 14.15 4.53 -12.41
N ASP A 555 14.52 4.84 -11.19
CA ASP A 555 14.70 6.22 -10.72
C ASP A 555 15.82 6.30 -9.67
N GLY A 556 17.00 6.73 -10.11
CA GLY A 556 18.20 6.72 -9.28
C GLY A 556 18.57 5.29 -8.82
N ALA A 557 18.74 5.12 -7.51
CA ALA A 557 18.99 3.84 -6.88
C ALA A 557 17.71 3.01 -6.66
N GLY A 558 16.54 3.65 -6.74
CA GLY A 558 15.23 3.04 -6.56
C GLY A 558 14.44 2.92 -7.87
N VAL A 559 13.11 3.01 -7.72
CA VAL A 559 12.13 2.97 -8.81
C VAL A 559 11.01 3.97 -8.55
N LYS A 560 10.19 4.26 -9.56
CA LYS A 560 9.00 5.11 -9.46
C LYS A 560 7.81 4.49 -10.19
N LEU A 561 6.60 4.76 -9.72
CA LEU A 561 5.37 4.39 -10.42
C LEU A 561 5.27 5.15 -11.76
N ALA A 562 5.40 4.43 -12.87
CA ALA A 562 5.44 4.99 -14.22
C ALA A 562 4.04 5.18 -14.81
N SER A 563 3.18 4.16 -14.67
CA SER A 563 1.80 4.22 -15.12
C SER A 563 0.93 3.22 -14.36
N LYS A 564 -0.39 3.46 -14.36
CA LYS A 564 -1.39 2.56 -13.80
C LYS A 564 -2.69 2.64 -14.59
N GLN A 565 -3.40 1.53 -14.69
CA GLN A 565 -4.69 1.44 -15.37
C GLN A 565 -5.56 0.33 -14.77
N LYS A 566 -6.88 0.47 -14.89
CA LYS A 566 -7.79 -0.65 -14.65
C LYS A 566 -7.57 -1.71 -15.74
N PHE A 567 -7.43 -2.96 -15.33
CA PHE A 567 -7.17 -4.11 -16.19
C PHE A 567 -8.41 -4.99 -16.37
N LEU A 568 -9.09 -5.30 -15.26
CA LEU A 568 -10.35 -6.04 -15.21
C LEU A 568 -11.23 -5.40 -14.15
N TRP A 569 -12.55 -5.33 -14.35
CA TRP A 569 -13.44 -4.70 -13.37
C TRP A 569 -14.78 -5.40 -13.27
N GLY A 570 -15.48 -5.23 -12.15
CA GLY A 570 -16.76 -5.90 -11.91
C GLY A 570 -16.63 -7.24 -11.18
N SER A 571 -15.50 -7.48 -10.50
CA SER A 571 -15.23 -8.71 -9.74
C SER A 571 -14.61 -8.36 -8.39
N THR A 572 -14.99 -9.09 -7.35
CA THR A 572 -14.41 -9.07 -6.00
C THR A 572 -13.22 -10.04 -5.93
N ALA A 573 -12.25 -9.81 -6.81
CA ALA A 573 -11.09 -10.69 -6.96
C ALA A 573 -10.31 -10.78 -5.64
N THR A 574 -9.96 -11.99 -5.23
CA THR A 574 -9.20 -12.24 -4.01
C THR A 574 -7.74 -12.53 -4.30
N ASP A 575 -7.44 -13.26 -5.37
CA ASP A 575 -6.09 -13.53 -5.85
C ASP A 575 -6.04 -13.84 -7.35
N LEU A 576 -4.84 -13.87 -7.92
CA LEU A 576 -4.61 -14.11 -9.34
C LEU A 576 -3.21 -14.66 -9.60
N GLU A 577 -3.08 -15.58 -10.55
CA GLU A 577 -1.79 -16.15 -10.93
C GLU A 577 -1.75 -16.58 -12.40
N PHE A 578 -0.58 -16.45 -13.03
CA PHE A 578 -0.35 -16.91 -14.40
C PHE A 578 -0.02 -18.40 -14.43
N GLY A 579 -0.77 -19.16 -15.23
CA GLY A 579 -0.50 -20.58 -15.50
C GLY A 579 0.72 -20.81 -16.37
N ASN A 580 1.24 -22.03 -16.31
CA ASN A 580 2.29 -22.49 -17.22
C ASN A 580 1.74 -22.69 -18.65
N ASP A 581 0.42 -22.79 -18.79
CA ASP A 581 -0.31 -22.82 -20.07
C ASP A 581 -0.49 -21.41 -20.70
N GLY A 582 -0.14 -20.35 -19.97
CA GLY A 582 -0.29 -18.95 -20.38
C GLY A 582 -1.63 -18.31 -20.01
N THR A 583 -2.53 -19.04 -19.33
CA THR A 583 -3.80 -18.52 -18.84
C THR A 583 -3.59 -17.65 -17.60
N LEU A 584 -4.30 -16.52 -17.47
CA LEU A 584 -4.40 -15.81 -16.19
C LEU A 584 -5.61 -16.34 -15.42
N TYR A 585 -5.37 -16.97 -14.27
CA TYR A 585 -6.41 -17.44 -13.36
C TYR A 585 -6.68 -16.39 -12.30
N VAL A 586 -7.96 -16.18 -11.98
CA VAL A 586 -8.38 -15.21 -10.96
C VAL A 586 -9.42 -15.86 -10.05
N THR A 587 -9.21 -15.78 -8.74
CA THR A 587 -10.18 -16.19 -7.74
C THR A 587 -11.09 -15.02 -7.35
N ASP A 588 -12.38 -15.26 -7.14
CA ASP A 588 -13.29 -14.25 -6.61
C ASP A 588 -14.40 -14.81 -5.69
N ILE A 589 -15.05 -13.90 -4.94
CA ILE A 589 -16.21 -14.20 -4.09
C ILE A 589 -17.41 -13.38 -4.55
N PHE A 590 -18.24 -13.94 -5.41
CA PHE A 590 -19.24 -13.21 -6.19
C PHE A 590 -20.60 -13.02 -5.52
N LYS A 591 -20.86 -13.72 -4.41
CA LYS A 591 -22.09 -13.58 -3.62
C LYS A 591 -21.77 -13.73 -2.14
N LYS A 592 -22.24 -12.81 -1.30
CA LYS A 592 -22.20 -12.94 0.17
C LYS A 592 -23.61 -13.25 0.65
N GLU A 593 -23.90 -14.53 0.89
CA GLU A 593 -25.13 -14.94 1.58
C GLU A 593 -24.85 -15.06 3.08
N LYS A 594 -25.87 -14.90 3.94
CA LYS A 594 -25.69 -14.80 5.40
C LYS A 594 -24.78 -15.88 6.03
N ASN A 595 -24.69 -17.08 5.43
CA ASN A 595 -23.89 -18.20 5.92
C ASN A 595 -22.97 -18.86 4.87
N GLN A 596 -22.90 -18.36 3.63
CA GLN A 596 -22.09 -18.95 2.55
C GLN A 596 -21.34 -17.87 1.77
N SER A 597 -20.08 -18.17 1.46
CA SER A 597 -19.19 -17.35 0.63
C SER A 597 -18.78 -18.16 -0.61
N PRO A 598 -19.71 -18.46 -1.54
CA PRO A 598 -19.40 -19.22 -2.75
C PRO A 598 -18.30 -18.51 -3.55
N GLY A 599 -17.25 -19.27 -3.87
CA GLY A 599 -16.11 -18.81 -4.65
C GLY A 599 -16.15 -19.27 -6.10
N ARG A 600 -15.32 -18.64 -6.93
CA ARG A 600 -15.01 -19.08 -8.30
C ARG A 600 -13.54 -18.90 -8.62
N VAL A 601 -13.08 -19.66 -9.60
CA VAL A 601 -11.89 -19.37 -10.40
C VAL A 601 -12.35 -19.11 -11.82
N PHE A 602 -12.01 -17.95 -12.38
CA PHE A 602 -12.19 -17.68 -13.80
C PHE A 602 -10.85 -17.59 -14.51
N SER A 603 -10.84 -18.03 -15.77
CA SER A 603 -9.68 -18.00 -16.66
C SER A 603 -9.81 -16.84 -17.63
N LEU A 604 -8.71 -16.13 -17.88
CA LEU A 604 -8.63 -15.09 -18.90
C LEU A 604 -7.57 -15.49 -19.93
N VAL A 605 -8.02 -15.63 -21.18
CA VAL A 605 -7.18 -15.98 -22.33
C VAL A 605 -7.34 -14.94 -23.43
N SER A 606 -6.28 -14.70 -24.20
CA SER A 606 -6.35 -13.83 -25.38
C SER A 606 -6.97 -14.58 -26.54
N GLU A 607 -7.69 -13.90 -27.42
CA GLU A 607 -8.10 -14.52 -28.69
C GLU A 607 -6.84 -14.90 -29.50
N PRO A 608 -6.81 -16.07 -30.17
CA PRO A 608 -5.62 -16.52 -30.88
C PRO A 608 -5.19 -15.51 -31.94
N THR A 609 -3.94 -15.05 -31.88
CA THR A 609 -3.32 -14.25 -32.96
C THR A 609 -1.99 -14.89 -33.37
N PRO A 610 -1.53 -14.68 -34.63
CA PRO A 610 -0.22 -15.18 -35.06
C PRO A 610 0.98 -14.65 -34.25
N ALA A 611 0.78 -13.59 -33.45
CA ALA A 611 1.79 -12.94 -32.63
C ALA A 611 1.80 -13.39 -31.16
N SER A 612 0.87 -14.26 -30.75
CA SER A 612 0.77 -14.79 -29.39
C SER A 612 0.74 -16.32 -29.46
N PRO A 613 1.90 -16.99 -29.53
CA PRO A 613 1.93 -18.45 -29.48
C PRO A 613 1.33 -18.94 -28.15
N PRO A 614 0.61 -20.08 -28.13
CA PRO A 614 0.12 -20.68 -26.89
C PRO A 614 1.28 -20.95 -25.92
N GLY A 615 1.04 -20.82 -24.61
CA GLY A 615 2.03 -21.14 -23.56
C GLY A 615 2.37 -22.63 -23.44
N THR A 616 2.02 -23.46 -24.43
CA THR A 616 2.20 -24.92 -24.40
C THR A 616 3.66 -25.32 -24.19
N GLU A 617 4.62 -24.57 -24.75
CA GLU A 617 6.04 -24.83 -24.52
C GLU A 617 6.45 -24.72 -23.04
N VAL A 618 5.91 -23.71 -22.33
CA VAL A 618 6.21 -23.52 -20.90
C VAL A 618 5.59 -24.65 -20.09
N SER A 619 4.34 -25.03 -20.35
CA SER A 619 3.70 -26.19 -19.71
C SER A 619 4.52 -27.47 -19.91
N ASP A 620 4.95 -27.76 -21.15
CA ASP A 620 5.75 -28.95 -21.50
C ASP A 620 7.11 -29.02 -20.77
N LEU A 621 7.70 -27.87 -20.43
CA LEU A 621 8.96 -27.81 -19.68
C LEU A 621 8.76 -28.15 -18.20
N PHE A 622 7.63 -27.76 -17.63
CA PHE A 622 7.36 -27.93 -16.20
C PHE A 622 6.75 -29.30 -15.87
N GLN A 623 5.92 -29.84 -16.77
CA GLN A 623 5.27 -31.14 -16.62
C GLN A 623 6.25 -32.27 -16.31
N GLY A 624 5.83 -33.20 -15.44
CA GLY A 624 6.63 -34.33 -14.98
C GLY A 624 7.97 -33.91 -14.38
N ARG A 625 8.07 -32.66 -13.91
CA ARG A 625 9.31 -32.03 -13.44
C ARG A 625 10.44 -32.05 -14.49
N ARG A 626 10.11 -32.08 -15.78
CA ARG A 626 11.06 -32.27 -16.89
C ARG A 626 12.25 -31.31 -16.84
N ILE A 627 12.01 -30.02 -16.62
CA ILE A 627 13.05 -29.00 -16.53
C ILE A 627 14.13 -29.35 -15.50
N MET A 628 13.78 -30.01 -14.38
CA MET A 628 14.77 -30.41 -13.38
C MET A 628 15.74 -31.48 -13.87
N ASN A 629 15.31 -32.28 -14.84
CA ASN A 629 16.03 -33.45 -15.35
C ASN A 629 16.81 -33.16 -16.65
N LEU A 630 16.69 -31.95 -17.20
CA LEU A 630 17.41 -31.57 -18.41
C LEU A 630 18.94 -31.50 -18.18
N PRO A 631 19.75 -31.80 -19.20
CA PRO A 631 21.20 -31.59 -19.16
C PRO A 631 21.58 -30.14 -18.87
N SER A 632 22.72 -29.93 -18.21
CA SER A 632 23.23 -28.59 -17.84
C SER A 632 23.38 -27.63 -19.01
N VAL A 633 23.66 -28.13 -20.23
CA VAL A 633 23.71 -27.32 -21.46
C VAL A 633 22.33 -26.81 -21.89
N GLU A 634 21.29 -27.62 -21.77
CA GLU A 634 19.92 -27.21 -22.09
C GLU A 634 19.38 -26.22 -21.05
N LEU A 635 19.68 -26.47 -19.76
CA LEU A 635 19.38 -25.51 -18.69
C LEU A 635 20.03 -24.15 -18.93
N PHE A 636 21.27 -24.14 -19.43
CA PHE A 636 21.96 -22.91 -19.79
C PHE A 636 21.26 -22.14 -20.91
N GLU A 637 20.78 -22.84 -21.95
CA GLU A 637 20.03 -22.21 -23.04
C GLU A 637 18.67 -21.69 -22.58
N LEU A 638 17.98 -22.40 -21.68
CA LEU A 638 16.70 -21.95 -21.10
C LEU A 638 16.82 -20.68 -20.25
N MET A 639 18.01 -20.30 -19.80
CA MET A 639 18.22 -18.98 -19.16
C MET A 639 18.08 -17.80 -20.13
N LYS A 640 17.90 -18.04 -21.43
CA LYS A 640 17.56 -17.02 -22.45
C LYS A 640 16.05 -16.92 -22.75
N HIS A 641 15.24 -17.83 -22.20
CA HIS A 641 13.83 -17.97 -22.52
C HIS A 641 13.05 -16.68 -22.19
N GLU A 642 11.98 -16.36 -22.95
CA GLU A 642 11.19 -15.13 -22.76
C GLU A 642 10.45 -15.10 -21.40
N ASP A 643 9.91 -16.26 -20.99
CA ASP A 643 9.28 -16.43 -19.68
C ASP A 643 10.32 -16.44 -18.53
N PHE A 644 10.17 -15.49 -17.60
CA PHE A 644 11.01 -15.32 -16.41
C PHE A 644 11.00 -16.55 -15.50
N ARG A 645 9.88 -17.26 -15.38
CA ARG A 645 9.75 -18.44 -14.51
C ARG A 645 10.59 -19.59 -15.05
N VAL A 646 10.61 -19.78 -16.38
CA VAL A 646 11.51 -20.75 -17.05
C VAL A 646 12.97 -20.41 -16.75
N ARG A 647 13.37 -19.14 -16.93
CA ARG A 647 14.76 -18.71 -16.68
C ARG A 647 15.16 -18.92 -15.22
N LEU A 648 14.31 -18.49 -14.28
CA LEU A 648 14.53 -18.65 -12.84
C LEU A 648 14.67 -20.13 -12.46
N ARG A 649 13.79 -20.96 -13.01
CA ARG A 649 13.82 -22.40 -12.76
C ARG A 649 15.08 -23.06 -13.30
N ALA A 650 15.44 -22.76 -14.55
CA ALA A 650 16.65 -23.29 -15.17
C ALA A 650 17.92 -22.88 -14.41
N GLN A 651 18.00 -21.60 -14.00
CA GLN A 651 19.08 -21.10 -13.15
C GLN A 651 19.19 -21.87 -11.83
N MET A 652 18.09 -22.06 -11.12
CA MET A 652 18.10 -22.76 -9.83
C MET A 652 18.46 -24.23 -9.95
N THR A 653 17.88 -24.93 -10.94
CA THR A 653 18.22 -26.32 -11.23
C THR A 653 19.70 -26.44 -11.60
N LEU A 654 20.23 -25.54 -12.44
CA LEU A 654 21.64 -25.56 -12.78
C LEU A 654 22.51 -25.27 -11.56
N ALA A 655 22.12 -24.34 -10.68
CA ALA A 655 22.89 -23.98 -9.49
C ALA A 655 23.04 -25.12 -8.47
N SER A 656 22.15 -26.13 -8.49
CA SER A 656 22.29 -27.33 -7.66
C SER A 656 23.31 -28.34 -8.23
N ARG A 657 23.73 -28.20 -9.49
CA ARG A 657 24.67 -29.12 -10.15
C ARG A 657 26.13 -28.87 -9.74
N PRO A 658 26.97 -29.90 -9.56
CA PRO A 658 28.39 -29.73 -9.24
C PRO A 658 29.14 -28.87 -10.26
N GLU A 659 28.84 -29.04 -11.55
CA GLU A 659 29.50 -28.41 -12.71
C GLU A 659 28.94 -27.02 -13.10
N ALA A 660 28.07 -26.42 -12.29
CA ALA A 660 27.32 -25.21 -12.64
C ALA A 660 28.20 -23.96 -12.90
N VAL A 661 29.30 -23.82 -12.17
CA VAL A 661 30.07 -22.56 -12.12
C VAL A 661 30.62 -22.14 -13.50
N PRO A 662 31.27 -23.02 -14.30
CA PRO A 662 31.65 -22.69 -15.67
C PRO A 662 30.52 -22.16 -16.55
N TYR A 663 29.31 -22.72 -16.45
CA TYR A 663 28.15 -22.25 -17.22
C TYR A 663 27.76 -20.83 -16.82
N PHE A 664 27.68 -20.54 -15.53
CA PHE A 664 27.34 -19.18 -15.08
C PHE A 664 28.44 -18.16 -15.41
N ILE A 665 29.72 -18.53 -15.30
CA ILE A 665 30.82 -17.68 -15.78
C ILE A 665 30.64 -17.38 -17.27
N ASN A 666 30.34 -18.41 -18.08
CA ASN A 666 30.10 -18.25 -19.51
C ASN A 666 28.88 -17.34 -19.79
N ALA A 667 27.78 -17.52 -19.07
CA ALA A 667 26.58 -16.69 -19.19
C ALA A 667 26.91 -15.21 -18.98
N THR A 668 27.69 -14.88 -17.96
CA THR A 668 28.09 -13.49 -17.64
C THR A 668 29.08 -12.87 -18.63
N ARG A 669 29.53 -13.62 -19.64
CA ARG A 669 30.38 -13.12 -20.73
C ARG A 669 29.60 -12.86 -22.02
N GLN A 670 28.34 -13.28 -22.09
CA GLN A 670 27.50 -13.07 -23.26
C GLN A 670 27.02 -11.63 -23.30
N GLU A 671 27.31 -10.93 -24.40
CA GLU A 671 26.91 -9.53 -24.60
C GLU A 671 25.57 -9.39 -25.34
N GLU A 672 25.14 -10.44 -26.04
CA GLU A 672 23.92 -10.43 -26.87
C GLU A 672 22.62 -10.63 -26.06
N SER A 673 22.71 -11.21 -24.87
CA SER A 673 21.54 -11.48 -24.01
C SER A 673 21.80 -11.02 -22.58
N LEU A 674 21.20 -9.89 -22.22
CA LEU A 674 21.25 -9.36 -20.85
C LEU A 674 20.55 -10.30 -19.86
N ASP A 675 19.42 -10.90 -20.25
CA ASP A 675 18.71 -11.85 -19.38
C ASP A 675 19.60 -13.04 -19.00
N LEU A 676 20.30 -13.64 -19.98
CA LEU A 676 21.25 -14.71 -19.69
C LEU A 676 22.38 -14.27 -18.76
N ALA A 677 22.96 -13.09 -18.99
CA ALA A 677 24.03 -12.57 -18.15
C ALA A 677 23.55 -12.28 -16.70
N LEU A 678 22.30 -11.82 -16.53
CA LEU A 678 21.68 -11.61 -15.22
C LEU A 678 21.44 -12.92 -14.48
N HIS A 679 20.80 -13.90 -15.13
CA HIS A 679 20.58 -15.23 -14.54
C HIS A 679 21.91 -15.96 -14.26
N GLY A 680 22.93 -15.76 -15.10
CA GLY A 680 24.30 -16.18 -14.81
C GLY A 680 24.85 -15.55 -13.53
N THR A 681 24.69 -14.23 -13.37
CA THR A 681 25.14 -13.48 -12.18
C THR A 681 24.44 -13.97 -10.92
N TRP A 682 23.12 -14.19 -10.97
CA TRP A 682 22.35 -14.74 -9.85
C TRP A 682 22.68 -16.21 -9.57
N GLY A 683 22.98 -17.01 -10.60
CA GLY A 683 23.51 -18.36 -10.43
C GLY A 683 24.84 -18.37 -9.67
N LEU A 684 25.76 -17.45 -10.00
CA LEU A 684 27.00 -17.26 -9.24
C LEU A 684 26.73 -16.82 -7.79
N TRP A 685 25.73 -15.97 -7.56
CA TRP A 685 25.31 -15.57 -6.21
C TRP A 685 24.88 -16.79 -5.38
N ILE A 686 23.99 -17.62 -5.92
CA ILE A 686 23.54 -18.85 -5.26
C ILE A 686 24.73 -19.74 -4.90
N ARG A 687 25.66 -19.98 -5.85
CA ARG A 687 26.85 -20.82 -5.64
C ARG A 687 27.83 -20.22 -4.62
N ALA A 688 28.03 -18.91 -4.64
CA ALA A 688 28.90 -18.22 -3.70
C ALA A 688 28.35 -18.32 -2.27
N ARG A 689 27.06 -18.01 -2.08
CA ARG A 689 26.39 -18.02 -0.78
C ARG A 689 26.22 -19.42 -0.20
N ARG A 690 25.61 -20.35 -0.96
CA ARG A 690 25.23 -21.68 -0.45
C ARG A 690 26.40 -22.63 -0.31
N LEU A 691 27.38 -22.54 -1.21
CA LEU A 691 28.46 -23.53 -1.33
C LEU A 691 29.86 -22.92 -1.13
N GLY A 692 29.94 -21.65 -0.72
CA GLY A 692 31.22 -20.98 -0.48
C GLY A 692 32.11 -20.89 -1.72
N SER A 693 31.53 -20.89 -2.93
CA SER A 693 32.30 -20.99 -4.18
C SER A 693 33.21 -19.77 -4.39
N ILE A 694 34.53 -19.98 -4.22
CA ILE A 694 35.54 -18.95 -4.45
C ILE A 694 35.58 -18.51 -5.91
N ALA A 695 35.45 -19.44 -6.86
CA ALA A 695 35.41 -19.10 -8.28
C ALA A 695 34.20 -18.20 -8.62
N SER A 696 33.04 -18.48 -8.03
CA SER A 696 31.84 -17.65 -8.21
C SER A 696 32.04 -16.26 -7.60
N THR A 697 32.60 -16.20 -6.39
CA THR A 697 32.92 -14.95 -5.69
C THR A 697 33.90 -14.10 -6.52
N ASN A 698 34.97 -14.69 -7.03
CA ASN A 698 35.95 -13.99 -7.86
C ASN A 698 35.31 -13.43 -9.14
N ARG A 699 34.44 -14.19 -9.79
CA ARG A 699 33.73 -13.71 -10.98
C ARG A 699 32.78 -12.56 -10.64
N LEU A 700 32.05 -12.61 -9.53
CA LEU A 700 31.22 -11.49 -9.07
C LEU A 700 32.08 -10.23 -8.83
N VAL A 701 33.27 -10.38 -8.25
CA VAL A 701 34.24 -9.28 -8.06
C VAL A 701 34.76 -8.71 -9.40
N GLU A 702 34.94 -9.54 -10.43
CA GLU A 702 35.27 -9.07 -11.79
C GLU A 702 34.12 -8.27 -12.42
N LEU A 703 32.87 -8.70 -12.19
CA LEU A 703 31.69 -8.04 -12.75
C LEU A 703 31.45 -6.64 -12.20
N LEU A 704 32.04 -6.26 -11.07
CA LEU A 704 32.04 -4.88 -10.57
C LEU A 704 32.68 -3.86 -11.52
N SER A 705 33.39 -4.31 -12.56
CA SER A 705 33.97 -3.45 -13.60
C SER A 705 33.34 -3.69 -14.99
N ASN A 706 32.21 -4.38 -15.06
CA ASN A 706 31.52 -4.67 -16.33
C ASN A 706 30.95 -3.38 -16.96
N PRO A 707 31.00 -3.20 -18.29
CA PRO A 707 30.40 -2.03 -18.95
C PRO A 707 28.89 -1.89 -18.70
N THR A 708 28.19 -3.02 -18.57
CA THR A 708 26.75 -3.06 -18.31
C THR A 708 26.45 -2.76 -16.85
N GLU A 709 25.75 -1.65 -16.62
CA GLU A 709 25.38 -1.17 -15.29
C GLU A 709 24.67 -2.23 -14.43
N GLU A 710 23.66 -2.91 -14.99
CA GLU A 710 22.86 -3.85 -14.19
C GLU A 710 23.69 -5.04 -13.72
N LEU A 711 24.67 -5.50 -14.51
CA LEU A 711 25.57 -6.57 -14.08
C LEU A 711 26.46 -6.13 -12.93
N ARG A 712 26.94 -4.88 -12.95
CA ARG A 712 27.68 -4.30 -11.80
C ARG A 712 26.79 -4.24 -10.56
N ALA A 713 25.54 -3.81 -10.72
CA ALA A 713 24.58 -3.66 -9.62
C ALA A 713 24.26 -5.01 -8.98
N GLN A 714 23.88 -6.01 -9.79
CA GLN A 714 23.56 -7.35 -9.28
C GLN A 714 24.79 -8.06 -8.69
N ALA A 715 25.99 -7.85 -9.26
CA ALA A 715 27.23 -8.34 -8.65
C ALA A 715 27.49 -7.69 -7.29
N ALA A 716 27.33 -6.37 -7.17
CA ALA A 716 27.47 -5.66 -5.90
C ALA A 716 26.47 -6.18 -4.86
N ARG A 717 25.22 -6.44 -5.23
CA ARG A 717 24.19 -7.03 -4.36
C ARG A 717 24.57 -8.43 -3.89
N ALA A 718 25.02 -9.29 -4.81
CA ALA A 718 25.40 -10.67 -4.52
C ALA A 718 26.60 -10.80 -3.57
N LEU A 719 27.57 -9.90 -3.68
CA LEU A 719 28.81 -9.94 -2.90
C LEU A 719 28.60 -9.75 -1.39
N GLY A 720 27.48 -9.15 -0.96
CA GLY A 720 27.14 -9.00 0.45
C GLY A 720 26.91 -10.32 1.20
N GLU A 721 26.72 -11.42 0.48
CA GLU A 721 26.51 -12.77 1.03
C GLU A 721 27.53 -13.79 0.51
N ALA A 722 28.51 -13.34 -0.27
CA ALA A 722 29.59 -14.18 -0.76
C ALA A 722 30.73 -14.28 0.28
N PRO A 723 31.55 -15.34 0.26
CA PRO A 723 32.78 -15.44 1.07
C PRO A 723 33.89 -14.49 0.56
N LEU A 724 33.60 -13.19 0.54
CA LEU A 724 34.47 -12.13 0.04
C LEU A 724 35.63 -11.87 1.01
N LYS A 725 36.86 -12.10 0.56
CA LYS A 725 38.07 -11.88 1.38
C LYS A 725 38.58 -10.44 1.36
N ASP A 726 38.45 -9.77 0.21
CA ASP A 726 38.92 -8.40 -0.01
C ASP A 726 37.76 -7.54 -0.53
N SER A 727 37.33 -6.58 0.29
CA SER A 727 36.24 -5.66 -0.04
C SER A 727 36.69 -4.43 -0.83
N GLY A 728 37.97 -4.28 -1.16
CA GLY A 728 38.52 -3.07 -1.78
C GLY A 728 37.81 -2.66 -3.08
N ARG A 729 37.50 -3.62 -3.97
CA ARG A 729 36.74 -3.34 -5.19
C ARG A 729 35.28 -2.96 -4.90
N LEU A 730 34.64 -3.60 -3.93
CA LEU A 730 33.27 -3.27 -3.52
C LEU A 730 33.20 -1.87 -2.88
N ILE A 731 34.22 -1.49 -2.08
CA ILE A 731 34.37 -0.13 -1.56
C ILE A 731 34.50 0.88 -2.71
N ASN A 732 35.28 0.56 -3.75
CA ASN A 732 35.42 1.44 -4.92
C ASN A 732 34.08 1.63 -5.67
N SER A 733 33.19 0.64 -5.66
CA SER A 733 31.84 0.75 -6.26
C SER A 733 30.94 1.79 -5.58
N LEU A 734 31.28 2.30 -4.38
CA LEU A 734 30.59 3.46 -3.78
C LEU A 734 30.75 4.75 -4.61
N LYS A 735 31.72 4.78 -5.53
CA LYS A 735 32.01 5.86 -6.47
C LYS A 735 31.56 5.56 -7.91
N ASP A 736 30.82 4.47 -8.13
CA ASP A 736 30.29 4.14 -9.45
C ASP A 736 29.42 5.28 -10.00
N SER A 737 29.34 5.43 -11.32
CA SER A 737 28.47 6.43 -11.94
C SER A 737 26.98 6.15 -11.74
N SER A 738 26.60 4.88 -11.52
CA SER A 738 25.22 4.47 -11.28
C SER A 738 24.86 4.56 -9.80
N PRO A 739 23.83 5.33 -9.42
CA PRO A 739 23.29 5.34 -8.04
C PRO A 739 22.90 3.94 -7.54
N ARG A 740 22.37 3.08 -8.42
CA ARG A 740 21.95 1.72 -8.08
C ARG A 740 23.13 0.84 -7.70
N VAL A 741 24.23 0.89 -8.46
CA VAL A 741 25.47 0.17 -8.12
C VAL A 741 26.00 0.62 -6.77
N ARG A 742 26.06 1.93 -6.55
CA ARG A 742 26.52 2.51 -5.27
C ARG A 742 25.65 2.06 -4.10
N ALA A 743 24.33 2.04 -4.27
CA ALA A 743 23.40 1.63 -3.22
C ALA A 743 23.56 0.15 -2.87
N PHE A 744 23.60 -0.75 -3.84
CA PHE A 744 23.86 -2.17 -3.56
C PHE A 744 25.26 -2.42 -2.99
N ALA A 745 26.27 -1.68 -3.43
CA ALA A 745 27.60 -1.75 -2.82
C ALA A 745 27.57 -1.34 -1.33
N ALA A 746 26.89 -0.25 -0.99
CA ALA A 746 26.75 0.23 0.38
C ALA A 746 25.98 -0.77 1.27
N ILE A 747 24.84 -1.30 0.80
CA ILE A 747 24.11 -2.37 1.50
C ILE A 747 25.00 -3.59 1.74
N SER A 748 25.71 -4.07 0.72
CA SER A 748 26.59 -5.24 0.85
C SER A 748 27.76 -5.00 1.81
N LEU A 749 28.36 -3.80 1.80
CA LEU A 749 29.40 -3.44 2.77
C LEU A 749 28.87 -3.38 4.21
N ALA A 750 27.60 -2.97 4.40
CA ALA A 750 26.93 -3.02 5.69
C ALA A 750 26.78 -4.47 6.18
N ARG A 751 26.28 -5.36 5.33
CA ARG A 751 26.10 -6.80 5.65
C ARG A 751 27.41 -7.48 6.01
N LEU A 752 28.48 -7.13 5.28
CA LEU A 752 29.84 -7.62 5.53
C LEU A 752 30.54 -6.90 6.70
N ARG A 753 29.93 -5.86 7.30
CA ARG A 753 30.47 -5.04 8.39
C ARG A 753 31.87 -4.49 8.13
N VAL A 754 32.08 -3.95 6.92
CA VAL A 754 33.38 -3.49 6.47
C VAL A 754 33.70 -2.10 7.06
N THR A 755 34.47 -2.07 8.14
CA THR A 755 34.86 -0.83 8.83
C THR A 755 35.60 0.17 7.93
N ALA A 756 36.40 -0.31 6.98
CA ALA A 756 37.11 0.51 5.99
C ALA A 756 36.16 1.31 5.06
N ALA A 757 34.87 0.97 5.00
CA ALA A 757 33.87 1.68 4.21
C ALA A 757 33.43 3.01 4.83
N PHE A 758 33.74 3.29 6.09
CA PHE A 758 33.23 4.48 6.81
C PHE A 758 33.47 5.79 6.04
N ASN A 759 34.74 6.12 5.73
CA ASN A 759 35.08 7.36 5.02
C ASN A 759 34.56 7.39 3.55
N PRO A 760 34.72 6.31 2.75
CA PRO A 760 34.09 6.23 1.43
C PRO A 760 32.57 6.46 1.44
N THR A 761 31.86 5.94 2.44
CA THR A 761 30.42 6.16 2.61
C THR A 761 30.08 7.62 2.91
N LEU A 762 30.90 8.33 3.69
CA LEU A 762 30.72 9.77 3.90
C LEU A 762 30.80 10.57 2.59
N LEU A 763 31.74 10.20 1.70
CA LEU A 763 31.83 10.83 0.37
C LEU A 763 30.58 10.56 -0.47
N LEU A 764 30.09 9.32 -0.48
CA LEU A 764 28.83 8.96 -1.15
C LEU A 764 27.66 9.80 -0.65
N LEU A 765 27.51 9.94 0.67
CA LEU A 765 26.44 10.72 1.29
C LEU A 765 26.56 12.22 0.99
N ALA A 766 27.78 12.76 0.99
CA ALA A 766 28.03 14.15 0.63
C ALA A 766 27.67 14.44 -0.84
N GLU A 767 28.04 13.56 -1.77
CA GLU A 767 27.72 13.68 -3.20
C GLU A 767 26.23 13.49 -3.49
N ASN A 768 25.58 12.55 -2.79
CA ASN A 768 24.14 12.37 -2.89
C ASN A 768 23.42 13.65 -2.49
N ALA A 769 23.92 14.35 -1.47
CA ALA A 769 23.36 15.60 -0.95
C ALA A 769 21.86 15.48 -0.63
N ASP A 770 21.46 14.29 -0.16
CA ASP A 770 20.08 13.92 0.14
C ASP A 770 19.08 13.97 -1.04
N ARG A 771 19.56 13.84 -2.29
CA ARG A 771 18.70 13.89 -3.48
C ARG A 771 17.99 12.57 -3.76
N ASP A 772 18.71 11.46 -3.61
CA ASP A 772 18.18 10.11 -3.77
C ASP A 772 18.05 9.45 -2.38
N VAL A 773 16.80 9.20 -1.97
CA VAL A 773 16.50 8.63 -0.64
C VAL A 773 16.89 7.17 -0.50
N PHE A 774 16.93 6.40 -1.60
CA PHE A 774 17.40 5.01 -1.60
C PHE A 774 18.92 4.98 -1.46
N LEU A 775 19.63 5.89 -2.13
CA LEU A 775 21.07 6.03 -1.97
C LEU A 775 21.45 6.56 -0.58
N ARG A 776 20.66 7.50 -0.01
CA ARG A 776 20.80 7.91 1.40
C ARG A 776 20.65 6.70 2.31
N HIS A 777 19.55 5.95 2.18
CA HIS A 777 19.27 4.77 3.01
C HIS A 777 20.42 3.76 2.96
N ALA A 778 20.89 3.41 1.76
CA ALA A 778 22.01 2.50 1.58
C ALA A 778 23.30 3.02 2.25
N GLY A 779 23.59 4.33 2.11
CA GLY A 779 24.71 4.97 2.81
C GLY A 779 24.56 4.95 4.34
N VAL A 780 23.36 5.16 4.87
CA VAL A 780 23.06 5.05 6.31
C VAL A 780 23.31 3.64 6.83
N MET A 781 22.88 2.61 6.08
CA MET A 781 23.13 1.22 6.44
C MET A 781 24.63 0.92 6.51
N ALA A 782 25.40 1.34 5.50
CA ALA A 782 26.84 1.19 5.50
C ALA A 782 27.50 1.97 6.65
N LEU A 783 27.03 3.18 6.93
CA LEU A 783 27.58 4.04 7.97
C LEU A 783 27.35 3.45 9.38
N ALA A 784 26.16 2.87 9.63
CA ALA A 784 25.81 2.26 10.91
C ALA A 784 26.66 1.01 11.24
N GLU A 785 27.02 0.21 10.23
CA GLU A 785 27.80 -1.02 10.42
C GLU A 785 29.33 -0.82 10.26
N SER A 786 29.77 0.29 9.67
CA SER A 786 31.21 0.59 9.50
C SER A 786 31.78 1.57 10.53
N GLY A 787 30.92 2.37 11.18
CA GLY A 787 31.32 3.39 12.15
C GLY A 787 31.05 3.01 13.60
N THR A 788 31.83 3.57 14.52
CA THR A 788 31.53 3.51 15.96
C THR A 788 30.55 4.61 16.37
N GLU A 789 29.80 4.41 17.46
CA GLU A 789 28.90 5.43 18.03
C GLU A 789 29.61 6.77 18.27
N ALA A 790 30.86 6.74 18.75
CA ALA A 790 31.66 7.96 18.97
C ALA A 790 31.99 8.70 17.67
N GLN A 791 32.36 7.96 16.60
CA GLN A 791 32.61 8.56 15.30
C GLN A 791 31.34 9.18 14.71
N LEU A 792 30.20 8.49 14.81
CA LEU A 792 28.90 9.01 14.35
C LEU A 792 28.51 10.27 15.13
N THR A 793 28.59 10.23 16.46
CA THR A 793 28.29 11.39 17.30
C THR A 793 29.17 12.61 16.97
N ALA A 794 30.44 12.39 16.65
CA ALA A 794 31.36 13.45 16.25
C ALA A 794 30.96 14.13 14.93
N LEU A 795 30.19 13.46 14.06
CA LEU A 795 29.67 14.05 12.82
C LEU A 795 28.65 15.18 13.06
N SER A 796 28.16 15.38 14.29
CA SER A 796 27.34 16.56 14.65
C SER A 796 27.98 17.90 14.28
N ARG A 797 29.30 17.96 14.14
CA ARG A 797 30.05 19.16 13.74
C ARG A 797 30.44 19.19 12.26
N HIS A 798 30.01 18.21 11.47
CA HIS A 798 30.39 18.11 10.07
C HIS A 798 29.72 19.20 9.21
N PRO A 799 30.42 19.86 8.27
CA PRO A 799 29.85 20.97 7.49
C PRO A 799 28.69 20.54 6.59
N SER A 800 28.72 19.33 6.05
CA SER A 800 27.63 18.80 5.19
C SER A 800 26.40 18.40 6.00
N LYS A 801 25.26 19.03 5.71
CA LYS A 801 23.93 18.68 6.24
C LYS A 801 23.57 17.20 5.99
N ALA A 802 23.82 16.70 4.78
CA ALA A 802 23.49 15.32 4.41
C ALA A 802 24.24 14.28 5.27
N ILE A 803 25.49 14.56 5.62
CA ILE A 803 26.27 13.69 6.53
C ILE A 803 25.73 13.76 7.96
N ARG A 804 25.38 14.96 8.45
CA ARG A 804 24.80 15.10 9.79
C ARG A 804 23.46 14.35 9.90
N LEU A 805 22.60 14.51 8.89
CA LEU A 805 21.34 13.77 8.81
C LEU A 805 21.56 12.26 8.75
N ALA A 806 22.44 11.78 7.87
CA ALA A 806 22.76 10.36 7.78
C ALA A 806 23.33 9.80 9.09
N SER A 807 24.11 10.60 9.83
CA SER A 807 24.60 10.22 11.15
C SER A 807 23.47 10.10 12.18
N VAL A 808 22.51 11.03 12.17
CA VAL A 808 21.29 10.92 13.01
C VAL A 808 20.54 9.63 12.69
N LEU A 809 20.38 9.30 11.40
CA LEU A 809 19.70 8.08 10.99
C LEU A 809 20.48 6.80 11.37
N ALA A 810 21.81 6.81 11.29
CA ALA A 810 22.64 5.70 11.76
C ALA A 810 22.53 5.52 13.28
N LEU A 811 22.63 6.61 14.05
CA LEU A 811 22.47 6.60 15.51
C LEU A 811 21.05 6.17 15.95
N ARG A 812 20.02 6.53 15.18
CA ARG A 812 18.64 6.05 15.36
C ARG A 812 18.57 4.54 15.31
N ARG A 813 19.23 3.90 14.33
CA ARG A 813 19.28 2.42 14.21
C ARG A 813 20.02 1.77 15.37
N LEU A 814 21.07 2.43 15.87
CA LEU A 814 21.84 1.98 17.03
C LEU A 814 21.16 2.26 18.38
N LEU A 815 19.98 2.92 18.38
CA LEU A 815 19.29 3.37 19.60
C LEU A 815 20.19 4.23 20.52
N SER A 816 21.07 5.03 19.92
CA SER A 816 22.15 5.71 20.65
C SER A 816 21.67 6.99 21.36
N PRO A 817 22.07 7.22 22.61
CA PRO A 817 21.86 8.50 23.29
C PRO A 817 22.70 9.65 22.69
N GLY A 818 23.70 9.37 21.85
CA GLY A 818 24.50 10.38 21.15
C GLY A 818 23.68 11.31 20.25
N LEU A 819 22.43 10.96 19.94
CA LEU A 819 21.46 11.81 19.23
C LEU A 819 21.26 13.19 19.89
N ILE A 820 21.45 13.32 21.21
CA ILE A 820 21.32 14.61 21.92
C ILE A 820 22.24 15.70 21.36
N HIS A 821 23.37 15.32 20.76
CA HIS A 821 24.32 16.27 20.16
C HIS A 821 23.79 16.98 18.92
N PHE A 822 22.68 16.49 18.34
CA PHE A 822 22.06 17.05 17.14
C PHE A 822 20.81 17.90 17.44
N PHE A 823 20.34 17.98 18.69
CA PHE A 823 19.12 18.72 19.05
C PHE A 823 19.18 20.22 18.78
N PHE A 824 20.38 20.78 18.62
CA PHE A 824 20.63 22.19 18.34
C PHE A 824 21.37 22.38 17.01
N ASP A 825 21.18 21.47 16.07
CA ASP A 825 21.67 21.66 14.70
C ASP A 825 21.08 22.96 14.10
N HIS A 826 21.87 23.65 13.27
CA HIS A 826 21.42 24.88 12.60
C HIS A 826 20.37 24.62 11.52
N GLU A 827 20.33 23.38 11.00
CA GLU A 827 19.28 22.92 10.09
C GLU A 827 18.19 22.20 10.88
N SER A 828 16.98 22.76 10.87
CA SER A 828 15.86 22.22 11.66
C SER A 828 15.52 20.76 11.30
N GLU A 829 15.69 20.37 10.03
CA GLU A 829 15.43 18.99 9.58
C GLU A 829 16.33 17.95 10.28
N VAL A 830 17.58 18.30 10.60
CA VAL A 830 18.51 17.41 11.32
C VAL A 830 18.14 17.34 12.80
N ALA A 831 17.87 18.50 13.41
CA ALA A 831 17.47 18.58 14.81
C ALA A 831 16.13 17.87 15.07
N ASP A 832 15.14 18.08 14.21
CA ASP A 832 13.82 17.46 14.29
C ASP A 832 13.91 15.94 14.16
N GLU A 833 14.75 15.43 13.24
CA GLU A 833 14.92 13.99 13.09
C GLU A 833 15.60 13.34 14.31
N ALA A 834 16.55 14.03 14.94
CA ALA A 834 17.18 13.55 16.17
C ALA A 834 16.19 13.51 17.35
N ILE A 835 15.39 14.57 17.51
CA ILE A 835 14.33 14.64 18.53
C ILE A 835 13.27 13.56 18.28
N ARG A 836 12.86 13.39 17.01
CA ARG A 836 11.92 12.34 16.58
C ARG A 836 12.45 10.95 16.94
N ALA A 837 13.70 10.66 16.61
CA ALA A 837 14.34 9.38 16.93
C ALA A 837 14.34 9.08 18.43
N VAL A 838 14.76 10.02 19.28
CA VAL A 838 14.79 9.82 20.74
C VAL A 838 13.38 9.67 21.34
N HIS A 839 12.37 10.34 20.78
CA HIS A 839 10.99 10.23 21.29
C HIS A 839 10.30 8.94 20.84
N ASP A 840 10.34 8.62 19.55
CA ASP A 840 9.57 7.54 18.92
C ASP A 840 10.13 6.15 19.26
N LEU A 841 11.42 6.07 19.58
CA LEU A 841 12.12 4.83 19.94
C LEU A 841 12.36 4.75 21.46
N PRO A 842 12.64 3.56 22.02
CA PRO A 842 12.85 3.38 23.45
C PRO A 842 14.23 3.87 23.94
N ILE A 843 14.62 5.10 23.62
CA ILE A 843 15.90 5.74 24.01
C ILE A 843 15.69 6.57 25.29
N GLU A 844 15.28 5.90 26.37
CA GLU A 844 14.79 6.56 27.60
C GLU A 844 15.85 7.40 28.32
N ASN A 845 17.13 7.05 28.19
CA ASN A 845 18.24 7.81 28.76
C ASN A 845 18.47 9.19 28.12
N ALA A 846 18.07 9.38 26.85
CA ALA A 846 18.17 10.65 26.14
C ALA A 846 16.87 11.48 26.22
N ARG A 847 15.75 10.88 26.60
CA ARG A 847 14.44 11.55 26.69
C ARG A 847 14.41 12.79 27.60
N PRO A 848 15.14 12.85 28.74
CA PRO A 848 15.21 14.07 29.55
C PRO A 848 15.74 15.30 28.79
N ALA A 849 16.61 15.10 27.79
CA ALA A 849 17.09 16.21 26.96
C ALA A 849 15.98 16.77 26.06
N ILE A 850 15.02 15.95 25.60
CA ILE A 850 13.83 16.43 24.90
C ILE A 850 12.96 17.23 25.86
N ALA A 851 12.72 16.72 27.07
CA ALA A 851 11.88 17.40 28.06
C ALA A 851 12.43 18.81 28.40
N ALA A 852 13.76 18.96 28.46
CA ALA A 852 14.41 20.24 28.68
C ALA A 852 14.16 21.28 27.56
N LEU A 853 13.85 20.86 26.33
CA LEU A 853 13.50 21.78 25.24
C LEU A 853 12.22 22.59 25.54
N LEU A 854 11.37 22.12 26.45
CA LEU A 854 10.17 22.84 26.86
C LEU A 854 10.49 24.16 27.61
N ASP A 855 11.72 24.30 28.13
CA ASP A 855 12.20 25.54 28.76
C ASP A 855 12.26 26.71 27.75
N GLU A 856 12.45 26.43 26.46
CA GLU A 856 12.41 27.44 25.37
C GLU A 856 11.00 28.04 25.16
N TYR A 857 9.98 27.44 25.76
CA TYR A 857 8.57 27.81 25.61
C TYR A 857 7.93 28.26 26.94
N ALA A 858 8.75 28.64 27.92
CA ALA A 858 8.29 29.30 29.14
C ALA A 858 7.40 30.53 28.85
N PRO A 859 6.65 31.07 29.83
CA PRO A 859 5.79 32.24 29.62
C PRO A 859 6.54 33.37 28.92
N ASP A 860 5.89 33.97 27.92
CA ASP A 860 6.40 35.05 27.06
C ASP A 860 7.57 34.69 26.11
N GLU A 861 8.11 33.47 26.19
CA GLU A 861 9.10 32.98 25.24
C GLU A 861 8.44 32.53 23.92
N LYS A 862 9.18 32.65 22.81
CA LYS A 862 8.70 32.19 21.49
C LYS A 862 9.06 30.72 21.25
N GLY A 863 10.19 30.28 21.78
CA GLY A 863 10.85 29.03 21.43
C GLY A 863 11.16 28.89 19.94
N ARG A 864 11.61 27.70 19.56
CA ARG A 864 11.84 27.34 18.15
C ARG A 864 10.51 27.08 17.41
N VAL A 865 10.52 27.19 16.09
CA VAL A 865 9.33 26.88 15.28
C VAL A 865 9.22 25.36 15.11
N LEU A 866 8.13 24.76 15.60
CA LEU A 866 7.88 23.33 15.51
C LEU A 866 6.51 23.05 14.88
N SER A 867 6.41 21.92 14.20
CA SER A 867 5.10 21.38 13.80
C SER A 867 4.30 20.99 15.05
N PRO A 868 2.95 20.92 14.96
CA PRO A 868 2.13 20.43 16.06
C PRO A 868 2.54 19.04 16.55
N MET A 869 2.97 18.16 15.64
CA MET A 869 3.42 16.81 15.99
C MET A 869 4.76 16.85 16.76
N MET A 870 5.72 17.68 16.35
CA MET A 870 6.97 17.86 17.10
C MET A 870 6.73 18.43 18.50
N MET A 871 5.83 19.41 18.64
CA MET A 871 5.45 19.93 19.95
C MET A 871 4.82 18.84 20.84
N ARG A 872 3.91 18.02 20.27
CA ARG A 872 3.31 16.89 20.97
C ARG A 872 4.38 15.92 21.51
N ARG A 873 5.44 15.64 20.74
CA ARG A 873 6.58 14.82 21.20
C ARG A 873 7.28 15.41 22.42
N ILE A 874 7.54 16.73 22.43
CA ILE A 874 8.20 17.40 23.57
C ILE A 874 7.35 17.37 24.83
N LEU A 875 6.05 17.67 24.71
CA LEU A 875 5.09 17.63 25.83
C LEU A 875 5.02 16.22 26.45
N HIS A 876 4.85 15.20 25.60
CA HIS A 876 4.75 13.82 26.06
C HIS A 876 6.08 13.27 26.60
N SER A 877 7.23 13.70 26.07
CA SER A 877 8.53 13.39 26.68
C SER A 877 8.65 13.96 28.09
N SER A 878 8.22 15.21 28.31
CA SER A 878 8.20 15.83 29.64
C SER A 878 7.29 15.07 30.60
N PHE A 879 6.09 14.71 30.13
CA PHE A 879 5.16 13.88 30.91
C PHE A 879 5.77 12.52 31.27
N ARG A 880 6.38 11.82 30.32
CA ARG A 880 6.94 10.48 30.51
C ARG A 880 8.12 10.48 31.48
N CYS A 881 9.02 11.46 31.39
CA CYS A 881 10.17 11.60 32.29
C CYS A 881 9.78 11.80 33.77
N GLY A 882 8.61 12.40 34.05
CA GLY A 882 8.14 12.60 35.42
C GLY A 882 8.98 13.62 36.22
N GLY A 883 8.77 13.69 37.54
CA GLY A 883 9.47 14.63 38.44
C GLY A 883 8.91 16.06 38.46
N GLU A 884 9.13 16.78 39.57
CA GLU A 884 8.59 18.14 39.79
C GLU A 884 9.02 19.14 38.70
N GLN A 885 10.28 19.06 38.24
CA GLN A 885 10.79 19.95 37.20
C GLN A 885 9.99 19.84 35.89
N ASN A 886 9.68 18.61 35.43
CA ASN A 886 8.94 18.42 34.19
C ASN A 886 7.45 18.78 34.35
N ALA A 887 6.88 18.60 35.53
CA ALA A 887 5.55 19.11 35.83
C ALA A 887 5.51 20.65 35.77
N SER A 888 6.54 21.33 36.30
CA SER A 888 6.69 22.80 36.20
C SER A 888 6.79 23.24 34.74
N ARG A 889 7.59 22.54 33.92
CA ARG A 889 7.71 22.83 32.48
C ARG A 889 6.37 22.77 31.76
N LEU A 890 5.56 21.73 31.97
CA LEU A 890 4.22 21.61 31.36
C LEU A 890 3.29 22.74 31.80
N LEU A 891 3.33 23.08 33.08
CA LEU A 891 2.49 24.12 33.66
C LEU A 891 2.86 25.52 33.12
N ARG A 892 4.16 25.82 33.08
CA ARG A 892 4.72 27.06 32.51
C ARG A 892 4.44 27.17 31.02
N PHE A 893 4.55 26.07 30.28
CA PHE A 893 4.17 26.00 28.87
C PHE A 893 2.69 26.37 28.66
N ALA A 894 1.79 25.83 29.50
CA ALA A 894 0.36 26.13 29.42
C ALA A 894 0.04 27.62 29.70
N ALA A 895 0.88 28.33 30.46
CA ALA A 895 0.73 29.76 30.72
C ALA A 895 1.21 30.65 29.56
N ASN A 896 1.96 30.11 28.58
CA ASN A 896 2.48 30.89 27.47
C ASN A 896 1.39 31.22 26.43
N LYS A 897 0.96 32.49 26.40
CA LYS A 897 -0.10 33.00 25.51
C LYS A 897 0.25 33.00 24.02
N ARG A 898 1.52 32.80 23.66
CA ARG A 898 1.96 32.71 22.26
C ARG A 898 1.73 31.34 21.65
N ILE A 899 1.47 30.33 22.48
CA ILE A 899 1.24 28.96 22.05
C ILE A 899 -0.25 28.76 21.71
N PRO A 900 -0.57 28.03 20.63
CA PRO A 900 -1.96 27.69 20.31
C PRO A 900 -2.69 27.01 21.48
N LEU A 901 -3.94 27.42 21.70
CA LEU A 901 -4.78 26.97 22.82
C LEU A 901 -4.79 25.45 22.99
N GLY A 902 -4.98 24.69 21.91
CA GLY A 902 -5.04 23.22 21.97
C GLY A 902 -3.76 22.56 22.50
N GLN A 903 -2.58 23.12 22.21
CA GLN A 903 -1.31 22.59 22.72
C GLN A 903 -1.13 22.89 24.22
N ARG A 904 -1.58 24.08 24.66
CA ARG A 904 -1.58 24.47 26.08
C ARG A 904 -2.53 23.62 26.91
N LEU A 905 -3.72 23.33 26.38
CA LEU A 905 -4.69 22.42 26.99
C LEU A 905 -4.15 20.99 27.09
N GLU A 906 -3.41 20.52 26.08
CA GLU A 906 -2.76 19.20 26.16
C GLU A 906 -1.76 19.11 27.32
N ALA A 907 -0.98 20.17 27.58
CA ALA A 907 -0.06 20.19 28.73
C ALA A 907 -0.80 20.07 30.07
N LEU A 908 -1.94 20.76 30.22
CA LEU A 908 -2.78 20.65 31.42
C LEU A 908 -3.45 19.27 31.53
N ARG A 909 -3.88 18.68 30.42
CA ARG A 909 -4.42 17.30 30.38
C ARG A 909 -3.36 16.27 30.82
N LEU A 910 -2.10 16.46 30.43
CA LEU A 910 -1.01 15.60 30.89
C LEU A 910 -0.78 15.74 32.41
N LEU A 911 -0.89 16.95 32.97
CA LEU A 911 -0.81 17.16 34.43
C LEU A 911 -1.98 16.52 35.19
N SER A 912 -3.19 16.51 34.62
CA SER A 912 -4.34 15.82 35.23
C SER A 912 -4.15 14.31 35.29
N GLN A 913 -3.35 13.73 34.39
CA GLN A 913 -3.04 12.29 34.38
C GLN A 913 -1.72 11.94 35.09
N TRP A 914 -1.03 12.92 35.69
CA TRP A 914 0.34 12.77 36.18
C TRP A 914 0.55 11.66 37.21
N SER A 915 -0.36 11.56 38.18
CA SER A 915 -0.23 10.63 39.31
C SER A 915 -0.58 9.19 38.94
N THR A 916 -1.45 9.03 37.95
CA THR A 916 -1.93 7.74 37.45
C THR A 916 -1.77 7.72 35.93
N PRO A 917 -0.52 7.62 35.41
CA PRO A 917 -0.28 7.65 33.99
C PRO A 917 -0.97 6.48 33.27
N PRO A 918 -1.49 6.68 32.04
CA PRO A 918 -2.03 5.60 31.22
C PRO A 918 -0.99 4.50 30.96
N THR A 919 -1.45 3.26 30.75
CA THR A 919 -0.55 2.14 30.40
C THR A 919 -0.05 2.20 28.95
N VAL A 920 -0.73 2.97 28.11
CA VAL A 920 -0.38 3.21 26.71
C VAL A 920 0.22 4.60 26.59
N ASP A 921 1.35 4.70 25.90
CA ASP A 921 1.93 5.99 25.55
C ASP A 921 1.03 6.68 24.52
N GLN A 922 0.34 7.74 24.95
CA GLN A 922 -0.66 8.45 24.16
C GLN A 922 -0.04 9.36 23.09
N SER A 923 1.30 9.45 22.99
CA SER A 923 1.98 10.14 21.89
C SER A 923 2.17 9.27 20.65
N ILE A 924 2.40 7.97 20.86
CA ILE A 924 2.75 7.01 19.81
C ILE A 924 1.80 5.80 19.77
N GLY A 925 0.83 5.69 20.68
CA GLY A 925 -0.17 4.62 20.72
C GLY A 925 0.38 3.24 21.14
N ARG A 926 1.55 3.19 21.77
CA ARG A 926 2.27 1.95 22.12
C ARG A 926 2.04 1.56 23.58
N TYR A 927 1.93 0.26 23.87
CA TYR A 927 1.97 -0.23 25.26
C TYR A 927 3.35 0.05 25.88
N ALA A 928 3.39 0.94 26.87
CA ALA A 928 4.64 1.39 27.50
C ALA A 928 4.33 1.96 28.91
N PRO A 929 3.90 1.10 29.85
CA PRO A 929 3.36 1.53 31.13
C PRO A 929 4.40 2.24 32.00
N LEU A 930 3.93 3.20 32.79
CA LEU A 930 4.72 3.95 33.77
C LEU A 930 4.24 3.63 35.20
N PRO A 931 5.13 3.68 36.21
CA PRO A 931 4.72 3.54 37.60
C PRO A 931 3.82 4.71 38.03
N ARG A 932 2.97 4.46 39.05
CA ARG A 932 2.21 5.52 39.73
C ARG A 932 3.16 6.53 40.36
N ARG A 933 2.75 7.80 40.42
CA ARG A 933 3.53 8.90 41.00
C ARG A 933 2.82 9.49 42.21
N GLU A 934 3.59 9.96 43.17
CA GLU A 934 3.05 10.66 44.33
C GLU A 934 2.46 12.02 43.95
N GLN A 935 1.30 12.36 44.54
CA GLN A 935 0.62 13.64 44.29
C GLN A 935 1.30 14.82 44.99
N GLY A 936 1.96 14.59 46.14
CA GLY A 936 2.48 15.64 47.02
C GLY A 936 3.38 16.68 46.31
N PRO A 937 4.42 16.26 45.57
CA PRO A 937 5.31 17.19 44.87
C PRO A 937 4.59 18.06 43.82
N VAL A 938 3.70 17.46 43.02
CA VAL A 938 2.92 18.22 42.02
C VAL A 938 1.91 19.14 42.68
N LYS A 939 1.27 18.70 43.76
CA LYS A 939 0.35 19.54 44.53
C LYS A 939 1.05 20.79 45.08
N ALA A 940 2.23 20.62 45.68
CA ALA A 940 3.03 21.72 46.21
C ALA A 940 3.48 22.69 45.10
N LEU A 941 3.89 22.15 43.94
CA LEU A 941 4.24 22.91 42.75
C LEU A 941 3.05 23.74 42.24
N LEU A 942 1.88 23.13 42.04
CA LEU A 942 0.68 23.80 41.53
C LEU A 942 0.25 24.94 42.47
N ALA A 943 0.22 24.69 43.78
CA ALA A 943 -0.11 25.71 44.78
C ALA A 943 0.87 26.89 44.77
N ARG A 944 2.15 26.64 44.45
CA ARG A 944 3.21 27.67 44.37
C ARG A 944 3.14 28.49 43.07
N GLU A 945 2.91 27.86 41.94
CA GLU A 945 3.05 28.52 40.62
C GLU A 945 1.75 29.13 40.10
N ILE A 946 0.59 28.53 40.35
CA ILE A 946 -0.71 29.02 39.83
C ILE A 946 -0.96 30.50 40.18
N PRO A 947 -0.73 30.98 41.43
CA PRO A 947 -0.95 32.39 41.77
C PRO A 947 -0.11 33.37 40.92
N SER A 948 1.02 32.91 40.36
CA SER A 948 1.96 33.74 39.61
C SER A 948 1.64 33.85 38.10
N MET A 949 0.62 33.15 37.61
CA MET A 949 0.34 33.07 36.16
C MET A 949 -0.45 34.25 35.58
N GLY A 950 -0.93 35.17 36.42
CA GLY A 950 -1.70 36.34 36.00
C GLY A 950 -3.03 36.00 35.32
N LYS A 951 -3.60 36.96 34.57
CA LYS A 951 -4.89 36.77 33.87
C LYS A 951 -4.71 35.87 32.64
N LEU A 952 -5.25 34.65 32.73
CA LEU A 952 -5.27 33.66 31.65
C LEU A 952 -6.58 33.73 30.85
N GLU A 953 -6.59 33.08 29.69
CA GLU A 953 -7.81 32.91 28.89
C GLU A 953 -8.84 32.04 29.65
N PRO A 954 -10.15 32.19 29.38
CA PRO A 954 -11.19 31.46 30.12
C PRO A 954 -11.00 29.94 30.11
N ASP A 955 -10.68 29.35 28.96
CA ASP A 955 -10.55 27.89 28.82
C ASP A 955 -9.35 27.33 29.62
N ILE A 956 -8.22 28.05 29.61
CA ILE A 956 -7.04 27.71 30.41
C ILE A 956 -7.34 27.87 31.90
N SER A 957 -8.05 28.94 32.28
CA SER A 957 -8.42 29.17 33.68
C SER A 957 -9.33 28.06 34.20
N ARG A 958 -10.30 27.61 33.38
CA ARG A 958 -11.17 26.48 33.70
C ARG A 958 -10.39 25.18 33.87
N ALA A 959 -9.52 24.85 32.92
CA ALA A 959 -8.70 23.64 33.01
C ALA A 959 -7.77 23.64 34.24
N ILE A 960 -7.27 24.80 34.65
CA ILE A 960 -6.50 24.94 35.90
C ILE A 960 -7.39 24.76 37.13
N LEU A 961 -8.62 25.29 37.14
CA LEU A 961 -9.57 25.08 38.23
C LEU A 961 -9.88 23.59 38.42
N ASP A 962 -10.20 22.89 37.34
CA ASP A 962 -10.45 21.44 37.35
C ASP A 962 -9.21 20.68 37.90
N LEU A 963 -8.00 21.11 37.52
CA LEU A 963 -6.75 20.55 38.03
C LEU A 963 -6.58 20.81 39.53
N THR A 964 -6.86 22.03 40.02
CA THR A 964 -6.76 22.36 41.45
C THR A 964 -7.74 21.57 42.29
N GLU A 965 -8.97 21.38 41.81
CA GLU A 965 -9.98 20.54 42.46
C GLU A 965 -9.50 19.09 42.55
N GLN A 966 -8.98 18.53 41.44
CA GLN A 966 -8.46 17.17 41.41
C GLN A 966 -7.32 16.93 42.42
N TYR A 967 -6.43 17.90 42.63
CA TYR A 967 -5.32 17.81 43.59
C TYR A 967 -5.68 18.33 45.00
N GLY A 968 -6.92 18.78 45.22
CA GLY A 968 -7.40 19.31 46.50
C GLY A 968 -6.62 20.56 46.95
N ILE A 969 -6.40 21.49 46.02
CA ILE A 969 -5.81 22.81 46.25
C ILE A 969 -6.96 23.82 46.28
N SER A 970 -7.01 24.70 47.27
CA SER A 970 -8.00 25.78 47.31
C SER A 970 -7.85 26.65 46.06
N PRO A 971 -8.95 26.93 45.31
CA PRO A 971 -8.86 27.73 44.10
C PRO A 971 -8.32 29.14 44.41
N PRO A 972 -7.46 29.70 43.54
CA PRO A 972 -6.90 31.04 43.69
C PRO A 972 -7.95 32.15 43.55
#